data_AF-A0A914D6L8-F1
#
_entry.id   AF-A0A914D6L8-F1
#
_cell.length_a   1.000
_cell.length_b   1.000
_cell.length_c   1.000
_cell.angle_alpha   90.00
_cell.angle_beta   90.00
_cell.angle_gamma   90.00
#
_symmetry.space_group_name_H-M   'P 1'
#
loop_
_entity.id
_entity.type
_entity.pdbx_description
1 polymer ?
#
loop_
_entity_poly.entity_id
_entity_poly.type
_entity_poly.pdbx_seq_one_letter_code
_entity_poly.pdbx_strand_id
1 'polypeptide(L)'
;MENCSLLKIQKGCPLQITWNGSEECFKKHEKKIYSALSNGEISWKRQDQKSPYPLQICFKPKFVPFKEELVITPTEEPASISSIAFFHVYFIYVESADEYRLKVRPEISEWFATLNAIENSQWFIIFDSGRAKEKKNRGHVMEKIKSDFARFLDRLIEMNEQNEKISLEFVQLTLSTALDNFIASHENYFLKLKTSFMSDGAWNLARLINQQVHICRIYWSLSLFENVLALLDELDLIITDILNKVSEKSSDNLPAWYLNLKELSFGEFCPFLRVFMYVDCVTETLDLITMRTFVLAQQILCSFFAYNFRLKSLSYKITEDEKFQQLASNFASFIFRYVLQCINRISDDVHILNISTCDVYHEIWTVILSIDAFDLCDMLCTLETIDSGVIYFGQLLYHRCLSLSSIFNKISSNGFNKDGIIKWLDFILNDSSSENLLTPNVIKFTKTLADEDPEKFREYYKDALLDGFRLFEKFHWTRLGDFIRNLLIEFFRHSREEERIYEYLSHLIEDLLKDFHNSKFLLECCHLLLSNFTSYIEKDPELFFDCLLILVVNDAENSEEIFNELIPKIKNSETKIQRYNFAPSKTVFPFRIKKVSPCFLEAVINTSIRFEASIDYALPFALSNCKIKFAFKKLSKSTLDAGLNPIFSSSLGTSDSTFRFACVSKGLLAKELDLMEYLQSSIHKCEDLLIFSTDSDDILLQSGHNRFTLRGETSRMGCYLLNHIEITVGDSLVFLLHYQQEMDSQSGLENILCSVGVRMPSVSLISADKSLFSGVAQRISFNVSAGTIPINEETKLHVSVFGKNKIMEFLNEKNKWEKEAEIFIKPLASEESYNVDVFLCLAIDRMNYSANQALKVQHKVEVKWRDQSWTFPLNFSPIMSLKTMTSVLEDRVLFEVDIQRCDGQSNMFIQPINAEILQHNSVVKPPMEAKLLNPLLEPILENSSVRIIWQIPVTKIDKTVPIKHHLKLLYQVEWDENKPKNENGAIPQCAFDREYVFEEDLTFCIHKAEYEVCAQVLSEHPQTVLCRAESQCDLLISLRSLANRPEYIIVVVETDPEYWTSVERFKIVQIKESGIGRTSFGIIPKQVGFLPYPSIYIHKCNATDHN
;
A
#
# COMPACT_ATOMS: atom_id res chain seq x y z
N MET A 1 -44.45 -5.97 11.67
CA MET A 1 -43.79 -7.30 11.62
C MET A 1 -44.51 -8.40 12.41
N GLU A 2 -45.29 -8.12 13.46
CA GLU A 2 -46.00 -9.16 14.24
C GLU A 2 -47.00 -10.02 13.43
N ASN A 3 -47.43 -9.55 12.26
CA ASN A 3 -48.32 -10.30 11.35
C ASN A 3 -47.60 -11.19 10.32
N CYS A 4 -46.26 -11.30 10.34
CA CYS A 4 -45.54 -12.09 9.34
C CYS A 4 -45.66 -13.59 9.63
N SER A 5 -46.31 -14.35 8.73
CA SER A 5 -46.50 -15.81 8.83
C SER A 5 -45.18 -16.59 8.98
N LEU A 6 -44.08 -16.05 8.46
CA LEU A 6 -42.73 -16.61 8.56
C LEU A 6 -42.22 -16.73 10.01
N LEU A 7 -42.63 -15.82 10.90
CA LEU A 7 -42.24 -15.85 12.32
C LEU A 7 -42.89 -17.00 13.10
N LYS A 8 -43.92 -17.63 12.54
CA LYS A 8 -44.59 -18.78 13.16
C LYS A 8 -43.87 -20.11 12.88
N ILE A 9 -42.91 -20.13 11.95
CA ILE A 9 -42.17 -21.34 11.58
C ILE A 9 -41.17 -21.68 12.69
N GLN A 10 -41.33 -22.83 13.35
CA GLN A 10 -40.37 -23.32 14.34
C GLN A 10 -39.48 -24.40 13.73
N LYS A 11 -38.19 -24.09 13.49
CA LYS A 11 -37.18 -25.05 13.01
C LYS A 11 -36.34 -25.69 14.12
N GLY A 12 -36.17 -25.00 15.25
CA GLY A 12 -35.47 -25.52 16.43
C GLY A 12 -36.40 -26.37 17.30
N CYS A 13 -35.86 -27.43 17.90
CA CYS A 13 -36.56 -28.26 18.87
C CYS A 13 -36.02 -27.96 20.29
N PRO A 14 -36.88 -27.96 21.32
CA PRO A 14 -36.38 -27.84 22.69
C PRO A 14 -35.56 -29.09 23.04
N LEU A 15 -34.43 -28.90 23.72
CA LEU A 15 -33.56 -29.98 24.14
C LEU A 15 -34.24 -30.78 25.25
N GLN A 16 -34.39 -32.09 25.05
CA GLN A 16 -35.07 -32.92 26.05
C GLN A 16 -34.13 -33.28 27.19
N ILE A 17 -34.62 -33.11 28.42
CA ILE A 17 -33.98 -33.57 29.65
C ILE A 17 -34.95 -34.54 30.31
N THR A 18 -34.52 -35.77 30.58
CA THR A 18 -35.40 -36.70 31.27
C THR A 18 -35.33 -36.52 32.78
N TRP A 19 -36.44 -36.74 33.48
CA TRP A 19 -36.46 -36.88 34.93
C TRP A 19 -37.02 -38.23 35.37
N ASN A 20 -36.54 -38.75 36.51
CA ASN A 20 -37.04 -39.94 37.17
C ASN A 20 -36.99 -39.77 38.71
N GLY A 21 -37.62 -40.66 39.46
CA GLY A 21 -37.69 -40.61 40.92
C GLY A 21 -38.88 -39.77 41.43
N SER A 22 -38.68 -38.99 42.50
CA SER A 22 -39.77 -38.27 43.17
C SER A 22 -40.34 -37.11 42.33
N GLU A 23 -41.60 -37.24 41.90
CA GLU A 23 -42.34 -36.18 41.18
C GLU A 23 -42.53 -34.91 42.03
N GLU A 24 -42.73 -35.05 43.34
CA GLU A 24 -42.85 -33.93 44.27
C GLU A 24 -41.58 -33.08 44.28
N CYS A 25 -40.41 -33.75 44.33
CA CYS A 25 -39.11 -33.10 44.29
C CYS A 25 -38.85 -32.42 42.93
N PHE A 26 -39.20 -33.10 41.83
CA PHE A 26 -39.11 -32.53 40.49
C PHE A 26 -39.93 -31.24 40.36
N LYS A 27 -41.23 -31.26 40.69
CA LYS A 27 -42.12 -30.09 40.59
C LYS A 27 -41.63 -28.91 41.44
N LYS A 28 -41.00 -29.17 42.58
CA LYS A 28 -40.43 -28.14 43.46
C LYS A 28 -39.25 -27.40 42.82
N HIS A 29 -38.43 -28.10 42.03
CA HIS A 29 -37.16 -27.57 41.49
C HIS A 29 -37.15 -27.32 39.98
N GLU A 30 -38.11 -27.86 39.21
CA GLU A 30 -38.18 -27.75 37.74
C GLU A 30 -38.08 -26.30 37.26
N LYS A 31 -38.90 -25.38 37.80
CA LYS A 31 -38.88 -23.96 37.41
C LYS A 31 -37.53 -23.30 37.67
N LYS A 32 -36.86 -23.66 38.77
CA LYS A 32 -35.54 -23.13 39.13
C LYS A 32 -34.48 -23.66 38.17
N ILE A 33 -34.45 -24.97 37.90
CA ILE A 33 -33.52 -25.60 36.96
C ILE A 33 -33.74 -25.03 35.54
N TYR A 34 -35.00 -24.92 35.10
CA TYR A 34 -35.36 -24.29 33.84
C TYR A 34 -34.81 -22.87 33.76
N SER A 35 -35.10 -22.01 34.75
CA SER A 35 -34.63 -20.61 34.73
C SER A 35 -33.11 -20.49 34.71
N ALA A 36 -32.42 -21.43 35.35
CA ALA A 36 -30.97 -21.39 35.46
C ALA A 36 -30.29 -21.85 34.15
N LEU A 37 -30.93 -22.72 33.38
CA LEU A 37 -30.49 -23.13 32.04
C LEU A 37 -30.93 -22.16 30.94
N SER A 38 -32.13 -21.56 31.06
CA SER A 38 -32.72 -20.72 30.01
C SER A 38 -32.23 -19.26 30.02
N ASN A 39 -31.92 -18.72 31.20
CA ASN A 39 -31.59 -17.30 31.36
C ASN A 39 -30.07 -17.05 31.50
N GLY A 40 -29.25 -18.10 31.57
CA GLY A 40 -27.79 -17.97 31.59
C GLY A 40 -27.22 -17.88 30.18
N GLU A 41 -26.33 -16.91 29.93
CA GLU A 41 -25.42 -16.95 28.77
C GLU A 41 -24.40 -18.07 29.02
N ILE A 42 -24.60 -19.22 28.37
CA ILE A 42 -23.72 -20.38 28.54
C ILE A 42 -22.65 -20.34 27.47
N SER A 43 -21.40 -20.31 27.91
CA SER A 43 -20.23 -20.30 27.04
C SER A 43 -19.84 -21.75 26.72
N TRP A 44 -20.13 -22.22 25.52
CA TRP A 44 -19.78 -23.56 25.06
C TRP A 44 -18.51 -23.54 24.20
N LYS A 45 -17.44 -24.14 24.72
CA LYS A 45 -16.18 -24.29 23.99
C LYS A 45 -16.10 -25.68 23.38
N ARG A 46 -16.16 -25.75 22.05
CA ARG A 46 -15.93 -26.98 21.31
C ARG A 46 -14.49 -27.48 21.50
N GLN A 47 -14.31 -28.80 21.48
CA GLN A 47 -12.98 -29.42 21.56
C GLN A 47 -12.22 -29.46 20.21
N ASP A 48 -12.84 -29.01 19.11
CA ASP A 48 -12.22 -29.01 17.79
C ASP A 48 -11.34 -27.78 17.53
N GLN A 49 -10.27 -27.95 16.74
CA GLN A 49 -9.34 -26.87 16.40
C GLN A 49 -9.96 -25.75 15.54
N LYS A 50 -11.18 -25.96 15.00
CA LYS A 50 -11.85 -25.05 14.06
C LYS A 50 -12.64 -23.92 14.74
N SER A 51 -12.98 -24.08 16.03
CA SER A 51 -13.76 -23.09 16.79
C SER A 51 -12.89 -22.48 17.91
N PRO A 52 -12.02 -21.50 17.60
CA PRO A 52 -11.06 -20.98 18.57
C PRO A 52 -11.69 -20.21 19.74
N TYR A 53 -12.96 -19.80 19.61
CA TYR A 53 -13.69 -19.01 20.60
C TYR A 53 -14.92 -19.77 21.11
N PRO A 54 -15.28 -19.59 22.40
CA PRO A 54 -16.47 -20.23 22.94
C PRO A 54 -17.75 -19.58 22.37
N LEU A 55 -18.71 -20.41 22.02
CA LEU A 55 -20.01 -20.02 21.46
C LEU A 55 -20.97 -19.68 22.59
N GLN A 56 -21.71 -18.57 22.46
CA GLN A 56 -22.76 -18.21 23.40
C GLN A 56 -24.05 -18.93 23.02
N ILE A 57 -24.47 -19.89 23.83
CA ILE A 57 -25.65 -20.72 23.57
C ILE A 57 -26.77 -20.43 24.58
N CYS A 58 -28.01 -20.54 24.10
CA CYS A 58 -29.20 -20.48 24.94
C CYS A 58 -29.90 -21.84 24.94
N PHE A 59 -30.07 -22.44 26.11
CA PHE A 59 -30.79 -23.70 26.25
C PHE A 59 -32.29 -23.44 26.44
N LYS A 60 -33.11 -24.10 25.63
CA LYS A 60 -34.56 -24.18 25.85
C LYS A 60 -34.91 -25.60 26.26
N PRO A 61 -34.68 -25.99 27.54
CA PRO A 61 -34.88 -27.36 27.97
C PRO A 61 -36.38 -27.71 28.02
N LYS A 62 -36.71 -28.94 27.67
CA LYS A 62 -38.04 -29.53 27.87
C LYS A 62 -37.88 -30.77 28.74
N PHE A 63 -38.45 -30.74 29.94
CA PHE A 63 -38.43 -31.88 30.84
C PHE A 63 -39.46 -32.92 30.42
N VAL A 64 -39.05 -34.19 30.34
CA VAL A 64 -39.91 -35.33 30.01
C VAL A 64 -39.65 -36.49 30.99
N PRO A 65 -40.63 -37.35 31.31
CA PRO A 65 -40.38 -38.54 32.13
C PRO A 65 -39.34 -39.46 31.46
N PHE A 66 -38.49 -40.09 32.26
CA PHE A 66 -37.50 -41.04 31.76
C PHE A 66 -38.15 -42.23 31.06
N LYS A 67 -37.63 -42.55 29.88
CA LYS A 67 -37.90 -43.76 29.13
C LYS A 67 -36.62 -44.21 28.47
N GLU A 68 -36.42 -45.52 28.38
CA GLU A 68 -35.22 -46.11 27.78
C GLU A 68 -35.04 -45.72 26.31
N GLU A 69 -36.14 -45.54 25.56
CA GLU A 69 -36.14 -45.10 24.16
C GLU A 69 -35.52 -43.72 23.91
N LEU A 70 -35.38 -42.89 24.94
CA LEU A 70 -34.85 -41.52 24.83
C LEU A 70 -33.34 -41.46 25.06
N VAL A 71 -32.69 -42.55 25.43
CA VAL A 71 -31.23 -42.56 25.69
C VAL A 71 -30.49 -42.64 24.36
N ILE A 72 -29.44 -41.83 24.21
CA ILE A 72 -28.62 -41.77 22.99
C ILE A 72 -27.85 -43.08 22.84
N THR A 73 -28.26 -43.94 21.90
CA THR A 73 -27.56 -45.20 21.58
C THR A 73 -26.65 -45.02 20.36
N PRO A 74 -25.48 -45.68 20.31
CA PRO A 74 -24.62 -45.65 19.14
C PRO A 74 -25.24 -46.45 17.98
N THR A 75 -25.79 -45.76 16.98
CA THR A 75 -26.32 -46.33 15.74
C THR A 75 -25.49 -45.88 14.54
N GLU A 76 -25.57 -46.60 13.41
CA GLU A 76 -24.85 -46.21 12.17
C GLU A 76 -25.31 -44.84 11.64
N GLU A 77 -26.62 -44.56 11.73
CA GLU A 77 -27.19 -43.25 11.47
C GLU A 77 -27.55 -42.57 12.80
N PRO A 78 -27.14 -41.31 13.03
CA PRO A 78 -27.39 -40.63 14.28
C PRO A 78 -28.88 -40.28 14.42
N ALA A 79 -29.42 -40.43 15.65
CA ALA A 79 -30.81 -40.16 15.95
C ALA A 79 -31.17 -38.66 15.84
N SER A 80 -32.45 -38.35 15.60
CA SER A 80 -32.94 -36.96 15.57
C SER A 80 -32.90 -36.31 16.95
N ILE A 81 -32.61 -35.02 17.01
CA ILE A 81 -32.66 -34.20 18.24
C ILE A 81 -34.01 -34.28 18.97
N SER A 82 -35.10 -34.51 18.24
CA SER A 82 -36.47 -34.58 18.77
C SER A 82 -36.82 -35.92 19.42
N SER A 83 -36.04 -36.98 19.17
CA SER A 83 -36.30 -38.34 19.64
C SER A 83 -35.40 -38.77 20.80
N ILE A 84 -34.49 -37.91 21.24
CA ILE A 84 -33.50 -38.23 22.27
C ILE A 84 -33.52 -37.19 23.39
N ALA A 85 -33.00 -37.59 24.54
CA ALA A 85 -32.67 -36.71 25.64
C ALA A 85 -31.16 -36.67 25.88
N PHE A 86 -30.64 -35.45 26.05
CA PHE A 86 -29.20 -35.20 26.20
C PHE A 86 -28.70 -35.41 27.62
N PHE A 87 -29.62 -35.39 28.58
CA PHE A 87 -29.30 -35.35 29.98
C PHE A 87 -30.41 -35.99 30.83
N HIS A 88 -30.00 -36.78 31.82
CA HIS A 88 -30.92 -37.57 32.64
C HIS A 88 -30.77 -37.23 34.14
N VAL A 89 -31.88 -36.93 34.82
CA VAL A 89 -31.86 -36.52 36.23
C VAL A 89 -32.71 -37.45 37.08
N TYR A 90 -32.16 -37.93 38.19
CA TYR A 90 -32.90 -38.69 39.18
C TYR A 90 -33.11 -37.88 40.46
N PHE A 91 -34.35 -37.71 40.88
CA PHE A 91 -34.72 -36.92 42.06
C PHE A 91 -35.00 -37.82 43.28
N ILE A 92 -34.27 -37.58 44.37
CA ILE A 92 -34.42 -38.25 45.65
C ILE A 92 -35.06 -37.29 46.65
N TYR A 93 -36.12 -37.75 47.31
CA TYR A 93 -36.80 -37.01 48.37
C TYR A 93 -37.33 -37.98 49.42
N VAL A 94 -36.54 -38.15 50.50
CA VAL A 94 -36.76 -39.16 51.55
C VAL A 94 -36.53 -38.55 52.93
N GLU A 95 -37.14 -39.14 53.95
CA GLU A 95 -37.02 -38.71 55.36
C GLU A 95 -35.96 -39.49 56.16
N SER A 96 -35.58 -40.69 55.72
CA SER A 96 -34.64 -41.56 56.45
C SER A 96 -33.81 -42.45 55.52
N ALA A 97 -32.69 -42.97 56.04
CA ALA A 97 -31.82 -43.89 55.28
C ALA A 97 -32.50 -45.25 55.00
N ASP A 98 -33.44 -45.66 55.85
CA ASP A 98 -34.20 -46.90 55.66
C ASP A 98 -35.24 -46.75 54.53
N GLU A 99 -35.90 -45.60 54.44
CA GLU A 99 -36.80 -45.30 53.32
C GLU A 99 -36.03 -45.29 51.98
N TYR A 100 -34.83 -44.69 51.96
CA TYR A 100 -33.94 -44.73 50.80
C TYR A 100 -33.60 -46.17 50.41
N ARG A 101 -33.18 -47.01 51.37
CA ARG A 101 -32.78 -48.41 51.11
C ARG A 101 -33.91 -49.27 50.59
N LEU A 102 -35.12 -49.11 51.13
CA LEU A 102 -36.25 -49.97 50.81
C LEU A 102 -36.99 -49.56 49.54
N LYS A 103 -37.14 -48.25 49.29
CA LYS A 103 -37.98 -47.74 48.20
C LYS A 103 -37.18 -47.18 47.03
N VAL A 104 -36.18 -46.34 47.29
CA VAL A 104 -35.49 -45.59 46.23
C VAL A 104 -34.29 -46.35 45.67
N ARG A 105 -33.55 -47.08 46.51
CA ARG A 105 -32.32 -47.78 46.11
C ARG A 105 -32.53 -48.81 44.99
N PRO A 106 -33.59 -49.64 44.97
CA PRO A 106 -33.83 -50.55 43.86
C PRO A 106 -34.04 -49.80 42.54
N GLU A 107 -34.93 -48.80 42.54
CA GLU A 107 -35.31 -48.03 41.34
C GLU A 107 -34.15 -47.21 40.75
N ILE A 108 -33.39 -46.52 41.60
CA ILE A 108 -32.24 -45.74 41.14
C ILE A 108 -31.11 -46.64 40.63
N SER A 109 -30.99 -47.87 41.13
CA SER A 109 -29.97 -48.82 40.66
C SER A 109 -30.31 -49.37 39.28
N GLU A 110 -31.59 -49.65 39.02
CA GLU A 110 -32.07 -50.06 37.69
C GLU A 110 -31.88 -48.92 36.68
N TRP A 111 -32.36 -47.72 36.99
CA TRP A 111 -32.15 -46.53 36.15
C TRP A 111 -30.66 -46.26 35.86
N PHE A 112 -29.82 -46.35 36.90
CA PHE A 112 -28.38 -46.16 36.74
C PHE A 112 -27.74 -47.27 35.89
N ALA A 113 -28.17 -48.52 36.01
CA ALA A 113 -27.67 -49.62 35.20
C ALA A 113 -27.97 -49.42 33.71
N THR A 114 -29.18 -48.96 33.37
CA THR A 114 -29.55 -48.62 31.98
C THR A 114 -28.65 -47.53 31.40
N LEU A 115 -28.42 -46.44 32.14
CA LEU A 115 -27.59 -45.34 31.65
C LEU A 115 -26.10 -45.69 31.60
N ASN A 116 -25.60 -46.45 32.57
CA ASN A 116 -24.19 -46.83 32.65
C ASN A 116 -23.81 -47.94 31.65
N ALA A 117 -24.79 -48.66 31.09
CA ALA A 117 -24.57 -49.60 30.00
C ALA A 117 -24.25 -48.90 28.67
N ILE A 118 -24.58 -47.61 28.53
CA ILE A 118 -24.38 -46.82 27.32
C ILE A 118 -23.20 -45.88 27.53
N GLU A 119 -22.18 -46.02 26.69
CA GLU A 119 -20.99 -45.16 26.74
C GLU A 119 -21.37 -43.69 26.57
N ASN A 120 -20.74 -42.82 27.38
CA ASN A 120 -20.92 -41.37 27.36
C ASN A 120 -22.31 -40.83 27.77
N SER A 121 -23.18 -41.64 28.36
CA SER A 121 -24.44 -41.16 28.93
C SER A 121 -24.23 -40.17 30.09
N GLN A 122 -24.92 -39.03 30.03
CA GLN A 122 -24.78 -37.95 31.00
C GLN A 122 -25.97 -37.88 31.96
N TRP A 123 -25.69 -37.92 33.27
CA TRP A 123 -26.73 -38.00 34.29
C TRP A 123 -26.34 -37.37 35.63
N PHE A 124 -27.34 -36.92 36.40
CA PHE A 124 -27.17 -36.50 37.80
C PHE A 124 -28.20 -37.11 38.74
N ILE A 125 -27.81 -37.17 40.02
CA ILE A 125 -28.69 -37.50 41.13
C ILE A 125 -28.86 -36.23 41.97
N ILE A 126 -30.10 -35.78 42.10
CA ILE A 126 -30.47 -34.63 42.92
C ILE A 126 -31.16 -35.11 44.18
N PHE A 127 -30.59 -34.81 45.34
CA PHE A 127 -31.19 -35.09 46.64
C PHE A 127 -31.64 -33.79 47.30
N ASP A 128 -32.96 -33.61 47.44
CA ASP A 128 -33.51 -32.53 48.28
C ASP A 128 -33.48 -32.99 49.74
N SER A 129 -32.62 -32.36 50.53
CA SER A 129 -32.40 -32.76 51.91
C SER A 129 -33.45 -32.19 52.88
N GLY A 130 -34.38 -31.34 52.42
CA GLY A 130 -35.37 -30.65 53.26
C GLY A 130 -36.14 -31.59 54.18
N ARG A 131 -36.69 -32.69 53.63
CA ARG A 131 -37.46 -33.68 54.40
C ARG A 131 -36.61 -34.47 55.39
N ALA A 132 -35.40 -34.87 54.99
CA ALA A 132 -34.44 -35.53 55.88
C ALA A 132 -33.91 -34.59 56.97
N LYS A 133 -33.80 -33.28 56.68
CA LYS A 133 -33.33 -32.24 57.59
C LYS A 133 -34.37 -31.98 58.68
N GLU A 134 -35.66 -31.91 58.35
CA GLU A 134 -36.76 -31.80 59.31
C GLU A 134 -36.74 -32.93 60.35
N LYS A 135 -36.34 -34.14 59.94
CA LYS A 135 -36.23 -35.32 60.79
C LYS A 135 -34.83 -35.56 61.39
N LYS A 136 -33.88 -34.63 61.23
CA LYS A 136 -32.48 -34.75 61.67
C LYS A 136 -31.72 -35.97 61.10
N ASN A 137 -32.17 -36.51 59.97
CA ASN A 137 -31.59 -37.67 59.30
C ASN A 137 -30.70 -37.32 58.10
N ARG A 138 -30.58 -36.03 57.75
CA ARG A 138 -29.80 -35.53 56.60
C ARG A 138 -28.44 -36.21 56.44
N GLY A 139 -27.62 -36.22 57.50
CA GLY A 139 -26.26 -36.78 57.45
C GLY A 139 -26.24 -38.27 57.11
N HIS A 140 -27.07 -39.06 57.79
CA HIS A 140 -27.19 -40.50 57.57
C HIS A 140 -27.69 -40.86 56.16
N VAL A 141 -28.67 -40.11 55.63
CA VAL A 141 -29.16 -40.30 54.26
C VAL A 141 -28.07 -39.97 53.25
N MET A 142 -27.40 -38.83 53.42
CA MET A 142 -26.33 -38.37 52.54
C MET A 142 -25.14 -39.34 52.51
N GLU A 143 -24.67 -39.80 53.67
CA GLU A 143 -23.60 -40.80 53.76
C GLU A 143 -23.97 -42.10 53.05
N LYS A 144 -25.24 -42.53 53.15
CA LYS A 144 -25.69 -43.74 52.47
C LYS A 144 -25.72 -43.58 50.95
N ILE A 145 -26.21 -42.45 50.44
CA ILE A 145 -26.19 -42.17 48.99
C ILE A 145 -24.74 -42.07 48.49
N LYS A 146 -23.86 -41.36 49.21
CA LYS A 146 -22.43 -41.25 48.87
C LYS A 146 -21.72 -42.60 48.89
N SER A 147 -22.04 -43.48 49.84
CA SER A 147 -21.51 -44.85 49.90
C SER A 147 -21.94 -45.67 48.67
N ASP A 148 -23.19 -45.51 48.24
CA ASP A 148 -23.77 -46.28 47.13
C ASP A 148 -23.29 -45.79 45.75
N PHE A 149 -22.84 -44.52 45.65
CA PHE A 149 -22.31 -43.88 44.44
C PHE A 149 -20.90 -43.30 44.63
N ALA A 150 -20.04 -43.96 45.42
CA ALA A 150 -18.75 -43.42 45.84
C ALA A 150 -17.78 -43.05 44.69
N ARG A 151 -17.96 -43.64 43.50
CA ARG A 151 -17.18 -43.34 42.28
C ARG A 151 -17.70 -42.15 41.48
N PHE A 152 -18.89 -41.63 41.82
CA PHE A 152 -19.62 -40.62 41.05
C PHE A 152 -20.09 -39.47 41.97
N LEU A 153 -19.28 -39.13 42.98
CA LEU A 153 -19.63 -38.09 43.96
C LEU A 153 -19.77 -36.70 43.33
N ASP A 154 -19.08 -36.46 42.21
CA ASP A 154 -19.20 -35.29 41.35
C ASP A 154 -20.55 -35.20 40.63
N ARG A 155 -21.29 -36.30 40.52
CA ARG A 155 -22.64 -36.38 39.92
C ARG A 155 -23.79 -36.31 40.92
N LEU A 156 -23.48 -36.12 42.20
CA LEU A 156 -24.46 -36.05 43.29
C LEU A 156 -24.63 -34.60 43.77
N ILE A 157 -25.84 -34.06 43.62
CA ILE A 157 -26.18 -32.69 43.99
C ILE A 157 -27.13 -32.70 45.18
N GLU A 158 -26.76 -32.03 46.26
CA GLU A 158 -27.65 -31.81 47.41
C GLU A 158 -28.32 -30.44 47.32
N MET A 159 -29.65 -30.40 47.30
CA MET A 159 -30.43 -29.16 47.33
C MET A 159 -30.90 -28.84 48.74
N ASN A 160 -30.65 -27.59 49.16
CA ASN A 160 -31.06 -27.02 50.46
C ASN A 160 -31.45 -25.55 50.29
N GLU A 161 -32.36 -25.03 51.13
CA GLU A 161 -32.80 -23.63 51.15
C GLU A 161 -31.66 -22.60 51.34
N GLN A 162 -30.46 -23.02 51.79
CA GLN A 162 -29.30 -22.15 52.03
C GLN A 162 -28.18 -22.29 50.97
N ASN A 163 -28.18 -23.37 50.18
CA ASN A 163 -27.21 -23.63 49.10
C ASN A 163 -27.96 -23.69 47.76
N GLU A 164 -28.74 -22.65 47.46
CA GLU A 164 -29.66 -22.63 46.31
C GLU A 164 -28.97 -22.41 44.95
N LYS A 165 -27.68 -22.05 44.95
CA LYS A 165 -26.87 -22.09 43.73
C LYS A 165 -26.52 -23.54 43.46
N ILE A 166 -27.36 -24.23 42.67
CA ILE A 166 -26.88 -25.35 41.85
C ILE A 166 -25.56 -24.86 41.25
N SER A 167 -24.48 -25.63 41.36
CA SER A 167 -23.24 -25.29 40.70
C SER A 167 -23.47 -25.45 39.19
N LEU A 168 -24.09 -24.43 38.60
CA LEU A 168 -24.54 -24.38 37.22
C LEU A 168 -23.41 -24.71 36.25
N GLU A 169 -22.19 -24.37 36.65
CA GLU A 169 -20.95 -24.71 35.96
C GLU A 169 -20.81 -26.23 35.69
N PHE A 170 -21.17 -27.11 36.63
CA PHE A 170 -21.09 -28.56 36.41
C PHE A 170 -22.21 -29.08 35.51
N VAL A 171 -23.44 -28.57 35.69
CA VAL A 171 -24.57 -28.90 34.80
C VAL A 171 -24.29 -28.45 33.38
N GLN A 172 -23.72 -27.24 33.22
CA GLN A 172 -23.30 -26.70 31.93
C GLN A 172 -22.18 -27.56 31.32
N LEU A 173 -21.13 -27.91 32.08
CA LEU A 173 -20.03 -28.74 31.59
C LEU A 173 -20.52 -30.12 31.10
N THR A 174 -21.40 -30.75 31.86
CA THR A 174 -21.98 -32.06 31.53
C THR A 174 -22.88 -31.98 30.29
N LEU A 175 -23.74 -30.96 30.20
CA LEU A 175 -24.57 -30.70 29.01
C LEU A 175 -23.72 -30.39 27.78
N SER A 176 -22.68 -29.57 27.91
CA SER A 176 -21.73 -29.28 26.83
C SER A 176 -21.04 -30.54 26.33
N THR A 177 -20.61 -31.43 27.23
CA THR A 177 -19.99 -32.70 26.85
C THR A 177 -20.97 -33.62 26.11
N ALA A 178 -22.23 -33.70 26.54
CA ALA A 178 -23.27 -34.45 25.82
C ALA A 178 -23.52 -33.89 24.41
N LEU A 179 -23.62 -32.56 24.30
CA LEU A 179 -23.80 -31.87 23.03
C LEU A 179 -22.60 -32.06 22.10
N ASP A 180 -21.37 -31.95 22.60
CA ASP A 180 -20.14 -32.16 21.83
C ASP A 180 -20.11 -33.57 21.23
N ASN A 181 -20.35 -34.60 22.04
CA ASN A 181 -20.37 -35.99 21.57
C ASN A 181 -21.47 -36.23 20.53
N PHE A 182 -22.66 -35.65 20.74
CA PHE A 182 -23.78 -35.80 19.82
C PHE A 182 -23.53 -35.09 18.48
N ILE A 183 -23.00 -33.87 18.51
CA ILE A 183 -22.69 -33.13 17.28
C ILE A 183 -21.52 -33.81 16.56
N ALA A 184 -20.52 -34.30 17.28
CA ALA A 184 -19.41 -35.04 16.69
C ALA A 184 -19.88 -36.32 15.96
N SER A 185 -20.90 -37.03 16.47
CA SER A 185 -21.46 -38.19 15.76
C SER A 185 -22.14 -37.78 14.44
N HIS A 186 -22.91 -36.68 14.45
CA HIS A 186 -23.52 -36.14 13.24
C HIS A 186 -22.49 -35.63 12.22
N GLU A 187 -21.43 -34.95 12.68
CA GLU A 187 -20.35 -34.45 11.83
C GLU A 187 -19.52 -35.60 11.22
N ASN A 188 -19.22 -36.65 11.99
CA ASN A 188 -18.55 -37.84 11.50
C ASN A 188 -19.40 -38.57 10.44
N TYR A 189 -20.72 -38.67 10.67
CA TYR A 189 -21.63 -39.24 9.68
C TYR A 189 -21.72 -38.39 8.40
N PHE A 190 -21.79 -37.06 8.54
CA PHE A 190 -21.75 -36.15 7.40
C PHE A 190 -20.43 -36.28 6.61
N LEU A 191 -19.29 -36.39 7.30
CA LEU A 191 -17.99 -36.59 6.66
C LEU A 191 -17.92 -37.92 5.90
N LYS A 192 -18.51 -38.99 6.45
CA LYS A 192 -18.66 -40.29 5.76
C LYS A 192 -19.46 -40.11 4.47
N LEU A 193 -20.64 -39.47 4.53
CA LEU A 193 -21.46 -39.20 3.34
C LEU A 193 -20.72 -38.32 2.31
N LYS A 194 -20.02 -37.28 2.76
CA LYS A 194 -19.25 -36.37 1.88
C LYS A 194 -18.10 -37.08 1.15
N THR A 195 -17.58 -38.18 1.69
CA THR A 195 -16.46 -38.93 1.09
C THR A 195 -16.90 -40.18 0.34
N SER A 196 -18.08 -40.73 0.63
CA SER A 196 -18.57 -41.99 0.04
C SER A 196 -19.44 -41.84 -1.21
N PHE A 197 -19.65 -40.62 -1.74
CA PHE A 197 -20.56 -40.34 -2.87
C PHE A 197 -20.26 -41.12 -4.17
N MET A 198 -19.05 -41.67 -4.32
CA MET A 198 -18.66 -42.54 -5.44
C MET A 198 -18.71 -44.04 -5.13
N SER A 199 -18.62 -44.43 -3.85
CA SER A 199 -18.39 -45.81 -3.43
C SER A 199 -19.63 -46.48 -2.82
N ASP A 200 -20.57 -45.69 -2.31
CA ASP A 200 -21.77 -46.18 -1.64
C ASP A 200 -22.98 -46.18 -2.59
N GLY A 201 -23.48 -47.38 -2.91
CA GLY A 201 -24.62 -47.56 -3.80
C GLY A 201 -25.96 -47.06 -3.25
N ALA A 202 -26.07 -46.86 -1.93
CA ALA A 202 -27.26 -46.29 -1.29
C ALA A 202 -27.18 -44.76 -1.10
N TRP A 203 -26.11 -44.14 -1.58
CA TRP A 203 -25.90 -42.70 -1.45
C TRP A 203 -26.79 -41.90 -2.41
N ASN A 204 -27.33 -40.79 -1.92
CA ASN A 204 -27.97 -39.77 -2.74
C ASN A 204 -27.79 -38.38 -2.12
N LEU A 205 -28.00 -37.35 -2.93
CA LEU A 205 -27.78 -35.96 -2.53
C LEU A 205 -28.75 -35.51 -1.42
N ALA A 206 -30.00 -35.99 -1.43
CA ALA A 206 -30.99 -35.66 -0.41
C ALA A 206 -30.54 -36.09 1.00
N ARG A 207 -29.93 -37.28 1.13
CA ARG A 207 -29.37 -37.76 2.42
C ARG A 207 -28.26 -36.85 2.94
N LEU A 208 -27.36 -36.38 2.07
CA LEU A 208 -26.31 -35.43 2.45
C LEU A 208 -26.90 -34.10 2.94
N ILE A 209 -27.84 -33.54 2.18
CA ILE A 209 -28.51 -32.27 2.51
C ILE A 209 -29.27 -32.41 3.84
N ASN A 210 -30.08 -33.46 4.00
CA ASN A 210 -30.84 -33.70 5.21
C ASN A 210 -29.92 -33.84 6.43
N GLN A 211 -28.78 -34.52 6.30
CA GLN A 211 -27.84 -34.65 7.41
C GLN A 211 -27.25 -33.31 7.84
N GLN A 212 -26.86 -32.45 6.90
CA GLN A 212 -26.39 -31.10 7.23
C GLN A 212 -27.51 -30.24 7.85
N VAL A 213 -28.75 -30.38 7.35
CA VAL A 213 -29.93 -29.70 7.91
C VAL A 213 -30.20 -30.18 9.34
N HIS A 214 -30.01 -31.46 9.66
CA HIS A 214 -30.09 -31.95 11.03
C HIS A 214 -29.07 -31.27 11.95
N ILE A 215 -27.82 -31.10 11.50
CA ILE A 215 -26.80 -30.33 12.23
C ILE A 215 -27.27 -28.88 12.41
N CYS A 216 -27.72 -28.23 11.33
CA CYS A 216 -28.25 -26.86 11.37
C CYS A 216 -29.38 -26.71 12.40
N ARG A 217 -30.30 -27.67 12.51
CA ARG A 217 -31.39 -27.66 13.49
C ARG A 217 -30.89 -27.74 14.93
N ILE A 218 -29.81 -28.48 15.19
CA ILE A 218 -29.18 -28.52 16.52
C ILE A 218 -28.67 -27.13 16.89
N TYR A 219 -27.88 -26.50 16.00
CA TYR A 219 -27.36 -25.14 16.21
C TYR A 219 -28.48 -24.10 16.30
N TRP A 220 -29.54 -24.24 15.50
CA TRP A 220 -30.75 -23.40 15.58
C TRP A 220 -31.43 -23.50 16.95
N SER A 221 -31.51 -24.71 17.51
CA SER A 221 -32.10 -24.98 18.83
C SER A 221 -31.30 -24.31 19.96
N LEU A 222 -30.01 -24.11 19.73
CA LEU A 222 -29.09 -23.37 20.61
C LEU A 222 -29.09 -21.84 20.37
N SER A 223 -29.90 -21.35 19.41
CA SER A 223 -29.96 -19.96 18.96
C SER A 223 -28.68 -19.45 18.27
N LEU A 224 -27.87 -20.34 17.71
CA LEU A 224 -26.63 -20.04 16.97
C LEU A 224 -26.89 -19.80 15.47
N PHE A 225 -27.70 -18.79 15.13
CA PHE A 225 -28.16 -18.57 13.75
C PHE A 225 -27.03 -18.27 12.77
N GLU A 226 -25.97 -17.58 13.19
CA GLU A 226 -24.82 -17.27 12.33
C GLU A 226 -24.02 -18.53 11.96
N ASN A 227 -23.86 -19.46 12.90
CA ASN A 227 -23.25 -20.76 12.62
C ASN A 227 -24.12 -21.59 11.66
N VAL A 228 -25.44 -21.52 11.80
CA VAL A 228 -26.36 -22.19 10.86
C VAL A 228 -26.19 -21.62 9.45
N LEU A 229 -26.13 -20.30 9.29
CA LEU A 229 -25.88 -19.68 7.99
C LEU A 229 -24.54 -20.16 7.40
N ALA A 230 -23.47 -20.18 8.19
CA ALA A 230 -22.18 -20.68 7.74
C ALA A 230 -22.23 -22.16 7.28
N LEU A 231 -22.97 -23.01 8.01
CA LEU A 231 -23.15 -24.42 7.64
C LEU A 231 -23.98 -24.61 6.36
N LEU A 232 -24.96 -23.75 6.11
CA LEU A 232 -25.75 -23.75 4.87
C LEU A 232 -24.94 -23.21 3.69
N ASP A 233 -24.10 -22.20 3.91
CA ASP A 233 -23.18 -21.68 2.91
C ASP A 233 -22.12 -22.73 2.52
N GLU A 234 -21.61 -23.46 3.51
CA GLU A 234 -20.72 -24.60 3.26
C GLU A 234 -21.44 -25.71 2.50
N LEU A 235 -22.71 -26.00 2.81
CA LEU A 235 -23.51 -26.99 2.09
C LEU A 235 -23.65 -26.63 0.61
N ASP A 236 -24.01 -25.38 0.31
CA ASP A 236 -24.15 -24.90 -1.07
C ASP A 236 -22.85 -25.11 -1.88
N LEU A 237 -21.70 -24.83 -1.27
CA LEU A 237 -20.39 -25.07 -1.87
C LEU A 237 -20.07 -26.56 -2.03
N ILE A 238 -20.41 -27.38 -1.03
CA ILE A 238 -20.18 -28.84 -1.08
C ILE A 238 -20.99 -29.47 -2.21
N ILE A 239 -22.24 -29.04 -2.43
CA ILE A 239 -23.06 -29.55 -3.54
C ILE A 239 -22.35 -29.27 -4.88
N THR A 240 -21.89 -28.03 -5.10
CA THR A 240 -21.15 -27.67 -6.32
C THR A 240 -19.85 -28.47 -6.47
N ASP A 241 -19.08 -28.63 -5.39
CA ASP A 241 -17.83 -29.39 -5.40
C ASP A 241 -18.04 -30.87 -5.75
N ILE A 242 -19.10 -31.49 -5.21
CA ILE A 242 -19.47 -32.87 -5.54
C ILE A 242 -19.85 -32.98 -7.01
N LEU A 243 -20.71 -32.09 -7.53
CA LEU A 243 -21.14 -32.12 -8.93
C LEU A 243 -19.96 -31.96 -9.90
N ASN A 244 -19.06 -31.01 -9.64
CA ASN A 244 -17.85 -30.81 -10.44
C ASN A 244 -16.96 -32.05 -10.46
N LYS A 245 -16.66 -32.63 -9.29
CA LYS A 245 -15.82 -33.83 -9.16
C LYS A 245 -16.37 -35.05 -9.90
N VAL A 246 -17.70 -35.20 -9.93
CA VAL A 246 -18.35 -36.27 -10.68
C VAL A 246 -18.34 -35.98 -12.18
N SER A 247 -18.52 -34.72 -12.59
CA SER A 247 -18.56 -34.31 -14.00
C SER A 247 -17.23 -34.50 -14.75
N GLU A 248 -16.09 -34.48 -14.04
CA GLU A 248 -14.75 -34.72 -14.61
C GLU A 248 -14.47 -36.19 -14.96
N LYS A 249 -15.35 -37.13 -14.58
CA LYS A 249 -15.15 -38.57 -14.82
C LYS A 249 -15.69 -39.00 -16.18
N SER A 250 -15.08 -40.04 -16.75
CA SER A 250 -15.55 -40.67 -17.99
C SER A 250 -16.97 -41.24 -17.84
N SER A 251 -17.78 -41.16 -18.90
CA SER A 251 -19.20 -41.57 -18.95
C SER A 251 -19.49 -42.96 -18.41
N ASP A 252 -18.56 -43.90 -18.53
CA ASP A 252 -18.76 -45.32 -18.20
C ASP A 252 -18.73 -45.61 -16.69
N ASN A 253 -18.48 -44.61 -15.84
CA ASN A 253 -18.24 -44.77 -14.39
C ASN A 253 -19.04 -43.80 -13.52
N LEU A 254 -20.19 -43.31 -14.01
CA LEU A 254 -21.05 -42.37 -13.29
C LEU A 254 -21.97 -43.09 -12.28
N PRO A 255 -22.13 -42.58 -11.04
CA PRO A 255 -23.06 -43.15 -10.06
C PRO A 255 -24.53 -43.04 -10.47
N ALA A 256 -25.36 -44.01 -10.06
CA ALA A 256 -26.80 -44.03 -10.37
C ALA A 256 -27.56 -42.78 -9.88
N TRP A 257 -27.23 -42.27 -8.69
CA TRP A 257 -27.84 -41.05 -8.16
C TRP A 257 -27.59 -39.83 -9.05
N TYR A 258 -26.43 -39.76 -9.71
CA TYR A 258 -26.05 -38.64 -10.59
C TYR A 258 -26.78 -38.73 -11.93
N LEU A 259 -26.98 -39.94 -12.46
CA LEU A 259 -27.80 -40.17 -13.65
C LEU A 259 -29.26 -39.81 -13.40
N ASN A 260 -29.81 -40.19 -12.24
CA ASN A 260 -31.17 -39.81 -11.86
C ASN A 260 -31.35 -38.28 -11.83
N LEU A 261 -30.37 -37.52 -11.34
CA LEU A 261 -30.41 -36.05 -11.36
C LEU A 261 -30.38 -35.45 -12.78
N LYS A 262 -29.76 -36.14 -13.75
CA LYS A 262 -29.78 -35.70 -15.16
C LYS A 262 -31.13 -35.97 -15.83
N GLU A 263 -31.77 -37.08 -15.48
CA GLU A 263 -33.06 -37.48 -16.05
C GLU A 263 -34.23 -36.65 -15.47
N LEU A 264 -34.07 -36.10 -14.27
CA LEU A 264 -35.03 -35.17 -13.67
C LEU A 264 -34.94 -33.81 -14.38
N SER A 265 -35.92 -33.50 -15.24
CA SER A 265 -36.13 -32.15 -15.77
C SER A 265 -36.56 -31.18 -14.66
N PHE A 266 -36.63 -29.86 -14.94
CA PHE A 266 -37.40 -28.92 -14.09
C PHE A 266 -38.70 -29.61 -13.67
N GLY A 267 -38.84 -29.90 -12.38
CA GLY A 267 -39.81 -30.86 -11.88
C GLY A 267 -41.24 -30.38 -12.07
N GLU A 268 -42.19 -31.24 -11.68
CA GLU A 268 -43.61 -30.89 -11.55
C GLU A 268 -43.85 -29.74 -10.53
N PHE A 269 -42.82 -29.36 -9.76
CA PHE A 269 -42.87 -28.35 -8.71
C PHE A 269 -42.01 -27.14 -9.08
N CYS A 270 -42.61 -25.95 -9.23
CA CYS A 270 -41.82 -24.71 -9.21
C CYS A 270 -41.40 -24.43 -7.77
N PRO A 271 -40.10 -24.29 -7.48
CA PRO A 271 -39.69 -24.14 -6.11
C PRO A 271 -39.87 -22.69 -5.67
N PHE A 272 -41.05 -22.39 -5.15
CA PHE A 272 -41.32 -21.12 -4.50
C PHE A 272 -40.52 -21.04 -3.21
N LEU A 273 -39.79 -19.95 -3.10
CA LEU A 273 -38.90 -19.72 -1.97
C LEU A 273 -39.66 -19.87 -0.64
N ARG A 274 -40.87 -19.32 -0.55
CA ARG A 274 -41.71 -19.36 0.66
C ARG A 274 -42.25 -20.75 0.99
N VAL A 275 -42.57 -21.58 -0.01
CA VAL A 275 -43.05 -22.96 0.22
C VAL A 275 -41.96 -23.79 0.87
N PHE A 276 -40.72 -23.68 0.36
CA PHE A 276 -39.58 -24.43 0.89
C PHE A 276 -39.13 -23.97 2.29
N MET A 277 -39.58 -22.81 2.78
CA MET A 277 -39.39 -22.44 4.19
C MET A 277 -40.16 -23.37 5.16
N TYR A 278 -41.29 -23.94 4.73
CA TYR A 278 -42.11 -24.85 5.53
C TYR A 278 -41.72 -26.32 5.38
N VAL A 279 -40.97 -26.67 4.33
CA VAL A 279 -40.47 -28.02 4.11
C VAL A 279 -39.41 -28.37 5.16
N ASP A 280 -39.49 -29.57 5.72
CA ASP A 280 -38.60 -30.01 6.79
C ASP A 280 -37.38 -30.79 6.27
N CYS A 281 -37.58 -31.67 5.31
CA CYS A 281 -36.53 -32.48 4.72
C CYS A 281 -36.75 -32.60 3.21
N VAL A 282 -35.67 -32.88 2.50
CA VAL A 282 -35.64 -33.12 1.07
C VAL A 282 -35.87 -34.62 0.82
N THR A 283 -36.69 -34.97 -0.17
CA THR A 283 -36.89 -36.37 -0.58
C THR A 283 -35.99 -36.72 -1.77
N GLU A 284 -35.71 -38.01 -1.96
CA GLU A 284 -34.86 -38.52 -3.05
C GLU A 284 -35.46 -38.31 -4.45
N THR A 285 -36.75 -37.98 -4.51
CA THR A 285 -37.51 -37.74 -5.75
C THR A 285 -37.43 -36.31 -6.26
N LEU A 286 -36.85 -35.38 -5.49
CA LEU A 286 -36.74 -33.97 -5.87
C LEU A 286 -35.58 -33.76 -6.85
N ASP A 287 -35.76 -32.82 -7.79
CA ASP A 287 -34.68 -32.41 -8.68
C ASP A 287 -33.66 -31.51 -7.96
N LEU A 288 -32.50 -31.31 -8.59
CA LEU A 288 -31.41 -30.50 -8.02
C LEU A 288 -31.82 -29.04 -7.77
N ILE A 289 -32.66 -28.48 -8.64
CA ILE A 289 -33.11 -27.08 -8.59
C ILE A 289 -33.96 -26.86 -7.33
N THR A 290 -34.83 -27.81 -7.03
CA THR A 290 -35.67 -27.85 -5.85
C THR A 290 -34.82 -28.03 -4.60
N MET A 291 -33.81 -28.91 -4.64
CA MET A 291 -32.85 -29.06 -3.54
C MET A 291 -32.08 -27.76 -3.25
N ARG A 292 -31.57 -27.07 -4.29
CA ARG A 292 -30.90 -25.77 -4.17
C ARG A 292 -31.82 -24.69 -3.61
N THR A 293 -33.06 -24.66 -4.11
CA THR A 293 -34.04 -23.69 -3.64
C THR A 293 -34.47 -23.97 -2.19
N PHE A 294 -34.48 -25.24 -1.77
CA PHE A 294 -34.66 -25.59 -0.37
C PHE A 294 -33.52 -25.05 0.51
N VAL A 295 -32.25 -25.21 0.10
CA VAL A 295 -31.10 -24.63 0.83
C VAL A 295 -31.24 -23.11 0.91
N LEU A 296 -31.56 -22.44 -0.21
CA LEU A 296 -31.82 -21.01 -0.26
C LEU A 296 -32.92 -20.58 0.71
N ALA A 297 -34.04 -21.33 0.75
CA ALA A 297 -35.14 -21.07 1.65
C ALA A 297 -34.70 -21.16 3.12
N GLN A 298 -33.87 -22.15 3.47
CA GLN A 298 -33.32 -22.25 4.83
C GLN A 298 -32.35 -21.10 5.14
N GLN A 299 -31.51 -20.67 4.19
CA GLN A 299 -30.59 -19.52 4.37
C GLN A 299 -31.38 -18.22 4.62
N ILE A 300 -32.41 -17.97 3.82
CA ILE A 300 -33.25 -16.77 3.96
C ILE A 300 -34.03 -16.82 5.27
N LEU A 301 -34.65 -17.96 5.60
CA LEU A 301 -35.35 -18.12 6.88
C LEU A 301 -34.39 -17.88 8.05
N CYS A 302 -33.19 -18.47 8.04
CA CYS A 302 -32.20 -18.28 9.10
C CYS A 302 -31.75 -16.81 9.21
N SER A 303 -31.56 -16.13 8.09
CA SER A 303 -31.24 -14.70 8.03
C SER A 303 -32.34 -13.86 8.70
N PHE A 304 -33.61 -14.17 8.43
CA PHE A 304 -34.73 -13.52 9.12
C PHE A 304 -34.73 -13.77 10.63
N PHE A 305 -34.44 -14.99 11.09
CA PHE A 305 -34.36 -15.29 12.52
C PHE A 305 -33.16 -14.59 13.20
N ALA A 306 -32.01 -14.53 12.53
CA ALA A 306 -30.85 -13.78 12.99
C ALA A 306 -31.16 -12.27 13.10
N TYR A 307 -31.86 -11.70 12.12
CA TYR A 307 -32.35 -10.32 12.17
C TYR A 307 -33.24 -10.08 13.39
N ASN A 308 -34.25 -10.91 13.60
CA ASN A 308 -35.17 -10.78 14.73
C ASN A 308 -34.48 -10.95 16.07
N PHE A 309 -33.50 -11.85 16.16
CA PHE A 309 -32.69 -12.04 17.36
C PHE A 309 -31.87 -10.79 17.69
N ARG A 310 -31.17 -10.23 16.69
CA ARG A 310 -30.43 -8.96 16.83
C ARG A 310 -31.37 -7.80 17.16
N LEU A 311 -32.54 -7.72 16.54
CA LEU A 311 -33.54 -6.69 16.80
C LEU A 311 -34.02 -6.71 18.26
N LYS A 312 -34.31 -7.90 18.82
CA LYS A 312 -34.68 -8.06 20.24
C LYS A 312 -33.56 -7.68 21.20
N SER A 313 -32.29 -7.83 20.80
CA SER A 313 -31.16 -7.38 21.61
C SER A 313 -31.01 -5.84 21.61
N LEU A 314 -31.39 -5.19 20.51
CA LEU A 314 -31.32 -3.73 20.32
C LEU A 314 -32.49 -2.99 20.98
N SER A 315 -33.69 -3.61 21.03
CA SER A 315 -34.91 -3.01 21.61
C SER A 315 -34.79 -2.68 23.10
N TYR A 316 -33.80 -3.22 23.80
CA TYR A 316 -33.51 -2.87 25.20
C TYR A 316 -32.63 -1.63 25.37
N LYS A 317 -32.08 -1.04 24.29
CA LYS A 317 -31.02 -0.02 24.42
C LYS A 317 -31.18 1.33 23.70
N ILE A 318 -31.90 1.54 22.59
CA ILE A 318 -31.87 2.88 21.91
C ILE A 318 -33.17 3.24 21.13
N THR A 319 -33.51 4.54 21.16
CA THR A 319 -34.55 5.30 20.41
C THR A 319 -34.01 5.96 19.11
N GLU A 320 -33.29 5.25 18.24
CA GLU A 320 -32.75 5.82 16.99
C GLU A 320 -33.20 5.01 15.77
N ASP A 321 -34.08 5.58 14.95
CA ASP A 321 -34.65 4.97 13.73
C ASP A 321 -33.57 4.63 12.68
N GLU A 322 -32.45 5.35 12.64
CA GLU A 322 -31.37 5.15 11.65
C GLU A 322 -30.68 3.78 11.79
N LYS A 323 -30.40 3.32 13.02
CA LYS A 323 -29.78 2.00 13.24
C LYS A 323 -30.71 0.85 12.86
N PHE A 324 -32.01 1.04 13.02
CA PHE A 324 -33.02 0.08 12.58
C PHE A 324 -33.05 -0.03 11.05
N GLN A 325 -33.08 1.12 10.36
CA GLN A 325 -33.04 1.17 8.90
C GLN A 325 -31.75 0.57 8.33
N GLN A 326 -30.60 0.87 8.94
CA GLN A 326 -29.32 0.29 8.53
C GLN A 326 -29.27 -1.23 8.75
N LEU A 327 -29.83 -1.72 9.87
CA LEU A 327 -29.93 -3.16 10.12
C LEU A 327 -30.81 -3.83 9.06
N ALA A 328 -32.00 -3.29 8.80
CA ALA A 328 -32.93 -3.80 7.78
C ALA A 328 -32.29 -3.82 6.37
N SER A 329 -31.59 -2.74 5.99
CA SER A 329 -30.87 -2.62 4.73
C SER A 329 -29.79 -3.70 4.56
N ASN A 330 -28.98 -3.94 5.60
CA ASN A 330 -27.96 -4.99 5.59
C ASN A 330 -28.57 -6.39 5.43
N PHE A 331 -29.72 -6.67 6.06
CA PHE A 331 -30.40 -7.95 5.92
C PHE A 331 -31.05 -8.13 4.55
N ALA A 332 -31.64 -7.08 3.97
CA ALA A 332 -32.11 -7.10 2.59
C ALA A 332 -30.96 -7.42 1.62
N SER A 333 -29.76 -6.86 1.82
CA SER A 333 -28.57 -7.20 1.05
C SER A 333 -28.22 -8.69 1.10
N PHE A 334 -28.33 -9.34 2.27
CA PHE A 334 -28.05 -10.77 2.40
C PHE A 334 -29.04 -11.61 1.60
N ILE A 335 -30.33 -11.25 1.65
CA ILE A 335 -31.38 -11.94 0.88
C ILE A 335 -31.09 -11.82 -0.61
N PHE A 336 -30.82 -10.62 -1.13
CA PHE A 336 -30.49 -10.44 -2.55
C PHE A 336 -29.25 -11.21 -2.97
N ARG A 337 -28.21 -11.20 -2.13
CA ARG A 337 -26.98 -11.97 -2.40
C ARG A 337 -27.26 -13.47 -2.50
N TYR A 338 -28.01 -14.05 -1.57
CA TYR A 338 -28.31 -15.47 -1.58
C TYR A 338 -29.18 -15.88 -2.77
N VAL A 339 -30.19 -15.08 -3.10
CA VAL A 339 -31.06 -15.32 -4.26
C VAL A 339 -30.24 -15.27 -5.55
N LEU A 340 -29.42 -14.24 -5.73
CA LEU A 340 -28.57 -14.10 -6.89
C LEU A 340 -27.55 -15.26 -7.01
N GLN A 341 -26.93 -15.65 -5.89
CA GLN A 341 -26.02 -16.78 -5.85
C GLN A 341 -26.73 -18.08 -6.28
N CYS A 342 -27.95 -18.32 -5.79
CA CYS A 342 -28.73 -19.49 -6.16
C CYS A 342 -29.07 -19.52 -7.66
N ILE A 343 -29.49 -18.39 -8.24
CA ILE A 343 -29.74 -18.25 -9.68
C ILE A 343 -28.49 -18.62 -10.49
N ASN A 344 -27.34 -18.06 -10.12
CA ASN A 344 -26.08 -18.34 -10.81
C ASN A 344 -25.65 -19.80 -10.65
N ARG A 345 -25.77 -20.38 -9.44
CA ARG A 345 -25.44 -21.79 -9.18
C ARG A 345 -26.32 -22.76 -9.96
N ILE A 346 -27.62 -22.49 -10.06
CA ILE A 346 -28.51 -23.33 -10.86
C ILE A 346 -28.17 -23.22 -12.34
N SER A 347 -27.81 -22.03 -12.83
CA SER A 347 -27.34 -21.87 -14.22
C SER A 347 -26.07 -22.70 -14.48
N ASP A 348 -25.09 -22.66 -13.56
CA ASP A 348 -23.89 -23.49 -13.62
C ASP A 348 -24.23 -24.99 -13.57
N ASP A 349 -25.08 -25.40 -12.63
CA ASP A 349 -25.46 -26.80 -12.40
C ASP A 349 -26.18 -27.39 -13.62
N VAL A 350 -27.07 -26.62 -14.28
CA VAL A 350 -27.74 -27.01 -15.53
C VAL A 350 -26.73 -27.26 -16.64
N HIS A 351 -25.72 -26.39 -16.76
CA HIS A 351 -24.64 -26.54 -17.75
C HIS A 351 -23.75 -27.76 -17.44
N ILE A 352 -23.36 -27.97 -16.18
CA ILE A 352 -22.52 -29.10 -15.73
C ILE A 352 -23.21 -30.44 -15.99
N LEU A 353 -24.50 -30.52 -15.69
CA LEU A 353 -25.28 -31.75 -15.86
C LEU A 353 -25.72 -31.99 -17.31
N ASN A 354 -25.62 -30.97 -18.17
CA ASN A 354 -26.15 -30.97 -19.54
C ASN A 354 -27.64 -31.36 -19.55
N ILE A 355 -28.41 -30.79 -18.63
CA ILE A 355 -29.85 -31.04 -18.53
C ILE A 355 -30.49 -30.44 -19.78
N SER A 356 -31.29 -31.23 -20.50
CA SER A 356 -32.11 -30.72 -21.61
C SER A 356 -33.27 -29.92 -21.06
N THR A 357 -33.00 -28.75 -20.49
CA THR A 357 -34.03 -27.86 -19.98
C THR A 357 -34.75 -27.23 -21.16
N CYS A 358 -36.08 -27.18 -21.12
CA CYS A 358 -36.78 -26.20 -21.94
C CYS A 358 -36.48 -24.82 -21.32
N ASP A 359 -35.59 -24.05 -21.96
CA ASP A 359 -35.06 -22.76 -21.49
C ASP A 359 -36.12 -21.83 -20.87
N VAL A 360 -37.39 -21.94 -21.30
CA VAL A 360 -38.51 -21.12 -20.82
C VAL A 360 -38.81 -21.32 -19.32
N TYR A 361 -38.76 -22.54 -18.79
CA TYR A 361 -39.09 -22.81 -17.38
C TYR A 361 -38.06 -22.19 -16.43
N HIS A 362 -36.78 -22.21 -16.82
CA HIS A 362 -35.73 -21.54 -16.07
C HIS A 362 -35.94 -20.04 -15.99
N GLU A 363 -36.31 -19.40 -17.11
CA GLU A 363 -36.57 -17.96 -17.16
C GLU A 363 -37.77 -17.58 -16.29
N ILE A 364 -38.86 -18.37 -16.36
CA ILE A 364 -40.05 -18.14 -15.53
C ILE A 364 -39.70 -18.28 -14.04
N TRP A 365 -38.91 -19.31 -13.68
CA TRP A 365 -38.46 -19.51 -12.30
C TRP A 365 -37.59 -18.34 -11.81
N THR A 366 -36.64 -17.86 -12.62
CA THR A 366 -35.79 -16.70 -12.30
C THR A 366 -36.64 -15.45 -12.03
N VAL A 367 -37.66 -15.20 -12.86
CA VAL A 367 -38.59 -14.09 -12.64
C VAL A 367 -39.36 -14.26 -11.34
N ILE A 368 -39.97 -15.42 -11.09
CA ILE A 368 -40.71 -15.71 -9.86
C ILE A 368 -39.84 -15.51 -8.62
N LEU A 369 -38.63 -16.08 -8.62
CA LEU A 369 -37.72 -16.01 -7.49
C LEU A 369 -37.26 -14.56 -7.22
N SER A 370 -37.03 -13.79 -8.28
CA SER A 370 -36.69 -12.36 -8.14
C SER A 370 -37.84 -11.55 -7.54
N ILE A 371 -39.09 -11.82 -7.94
CA ILE A 371 -40.28 -11.17 -7.37
C ILE A 371 -40.42 -11.52 -5.90
N ASP A 372 -40.31 -12.81 -5.55
CA ASP A 372 -40.35 -13.27 -4.16
C ASP A 372 -39.29 -12.58 -3.29
N ALA A 373 -38.08 -12.42 -3.82
CA ALA A 373 -36.98 -11.73 -3.14
C ALA A 373 -37.26 -10.25 -2.91
N PHE A 374 -37.77 -9.54 -3.92
CA PHE A 374 -38.16 -8.13 -3.81
C PHE A 374 -39.28 -7.96 -2.77
N ASP A 375 -40.33 -8.78 -2.84
CA ASP A 375 -41.44 -8.74 -1.89
C ASP A 375 -41.02 -9.10 -0.46
N LEU A 376 -40.04 -10.00 -0.29
CA LEU A 376 -39.46 -10.32 1.02
C LEU A 376 -38.68 -9.14 1.60
N CYS A 377 -37.93 -8.42 0.76
CA CYS A 377 -37.12 -7.28 1.19
C CYS A 377 -37.97 -6.02 1.42
N ASP A 378 -39.04 -5.82 0.65
CA ASP A 378 -40.01 -4.73 0.87
C ASP A 378 -40.69 -4.80 2.25
N MET A 379 -40.77 -6.01 2.85
CA MET A 379 -41.23 -6.15 4.24
C MET A 379 -40.21 -5.67 5.28
N LEU A 380 -38.93 -5.54 4.92
CA LEU A 380 -37.84 -5.12 5.81
C LEU A 380 -37.55 -3.62 5.65
N CYS A 381 -37.40 -3.14 4.42
CA CYS A 381 -37.07 -1.76 4.09
C CYS A 381 -37.61 -1.39 2.71
N THR A 382 -37.80 -0.10 2.43
CA THR A 382 -38.11 0.37 1.08
C THR A 382 -36.91 0.14 0.17
N LEU A 383 -37.11 -0.56 -0.96
CA LEU A 383 -36.03 -0.92 -1.91
C LEU A 383 -35.21 0.30 -2.38
N GLU A 384 -35.82 1.48 -2.39
CA GLU A 384 -35.19 2.75 -2.73
C GLU A 384 -34.15 3.28 -1.73
N THR A 385 -34.10 2.73 -0.51
CA THR A 385 -33.23 3.18 0.60
C THR A 385 -32.10 2.19 0.91
N ILE A 386 -31.91 1.21 0.03
CA ILE A 386 -30.89 0.18 0.21
C ILE A 386 -29.54 0.78 -0.20
N ASP A 387 -28.77 1.29 0.75
CA ASP A 387 -27.38 1.74 0.48
C ASP A 387 -26.40 0.55 0.51
N SER A 388 -26.57 -0.37 1.46
CA SER A 388 -25.80 -1.61 1.54
C SER A 388 -26.41 -2.65 0.60
N GLY A 389 -25.70 -3.05 -0.45
CA GLY A 389 -26.14 -4.15 -1.32
C GLY A 389 -26.87 -3.76 -2.60
N VAL A 390 -26.87 -2.48 -3.00
CA VAL A 390 -27.41 -2.01 -4.29
C VAL A 390 -26.94 -2.91 -5.44
N ILE A 391 -25.65 -3.30 -5.43
CA ILE A 391 -25.01 -4.19 -6.41
C ILE A 391 -25.83 -5.48 -6.63
N TYR A 392 -26.17 -6.20 -5.56
CA TYR A 392 -26.92 -7.46 -5.66
C TYR A 392 -28.36 -7.23 -6.10
N PHE A 393 -29.00 -6.18 -5.58
CA PHE A 393 -30.35 -5.80 -5.98
C PHE A 393 -30.43 -5.53 -7.49
N GLY A 394 -29.53 -4.70 -8.01
CA GLY A 394 -29.58 -4.34 -9.42
C GLY A 394 -29.08 -5.44 -10.35
N GLN A 395 -28.19 -6.35 -9.91
CA GLN A 395 -27.90 -7.58 -10.64
C GLN A 395 -29.12 -8.50 -10.72
N LEU A 396 -29.87 -8.66 -9.63
CA LEU A 396 -31.10 -9.44 -9.63
C LEU A 396 -32.18 -8.80 -10.53
N LEU A 397 -32.29 -7.48 -10.50
CA LEU A 397 -33.17 -6.71 -11.39
C LEU A 397 -32.79 -6.91 -12.87
N TYR A 398 -31.50 -6.91 -13.17
CA TYR A 398 -30.98 -7.21 -14.50
C TYR A 398 -31.35 -8.63 -14.96
N HIS A 399 -31.13 -9.65 -14.13
CA HIS A 399 -31.55 -11.03 -14.43
C HIS A 399 -33.07 -11.12 -14.68
N ARG A 400 -33.89 -10.44 -13.86
CA ARG A 400 -35.35 -10.40 -14.07
C ARG A 400 -35.71 -9.81 -15.44
N CYS A 401 -35.13 -8.67 -15.81
CA CYS A 401 -35.42 -8.02 -17.09
C CYS A 401 -34.96 -8.86 -18.30
N LEU A 402 -33.79 -9.51 -18.20
CA LEU A 402 -33.32 -10.46 -19.20
C LEU A 402 -34.26 -11.65 -19.38
N SER A 403 -34.64 -12.29 -18.28
CA SER A 403 -35.55 -13.44 -18.31
C SER A 403 -36.92 -13.07 -18.86
N LEU A 404 -37.45 -11.89 -18.50
CA LEU A 404 -38.69 -11.37 -19.09
C LEU A 404 -38.58 -11.14 -20.60
N SER A 405 -37.46 -10.60 -21.08
CA SER A 405 -37.20 -10.40 -22.52
C SER A 405 -37.13 -11.74 -23.27
N SER A 406 -36.43 -12.73 -22.71
CA SER A 406 -36.35 -14.11 -23.22
C SER A 406 -37.75 -14.74 -23.33
N ILE A 407 -38.58 -14.59 -22.30
CA ILE A 407 -39.98 -15.06 -22.29
C ILE A 407 -40.79 -14.35 -23.38
N PHE A 408 -40.71 -13.02 -23.46
CA PHE A 408 -41.44 -12.22 -24.45
C PHE A 408 -41.10 -12.62 -25.90
N ASN A 409 -39.82 -12.82 -26.21
CA ASN A 409 -39.36 -13.25 -27.53
C ASN A 409 -39.85 -14.66 -27.88
N LYS A 410 -39.89 -15.58 -26.91
CA LYS A 410 -40.36 -16.96 -27.12
C LYS A 410 -41.88 -17.05 -27.29
N ILE A 411 -42.64 -16.23 -26.55
CA ILE A 411 -44.09 -16.08 -26.76
C ILE A 411 -44.37 -15.54 -28.17
N SER A 412 -43.58 -14.55 -28.61
CA SER A 412 -43.76 -13.89 -29.92
C SER A 412 -43.41 -14.78 -31.12
N SER A 413 -42.59 -15.82 -30.94
CA SER A 413 -42.06 -16.69 -32.00
C SER A 413 -42.77 -18.05 -32.13
N ASN A 414 -43.89 -18.27 -31.43
CA ASN A 414 -44.66 -19.53 -31.41
C ASN A 414 -43.87 -20.80 -30.98
N GLY A 415 -42.66 -20.65 -30.43
CA GLY A 415 -41.84 -21.75 -29.87
C GLY A 415 -42.26 -22.19 -28.47
N PHE A 416 -43.53 -22.00 -28.11
CA PHE A 416 -44.01 -21.94 -26.73
C PHE A 416 -45.09 -23.01 -26.47
N ASN A 417 -44.83 -23.96 -25.56
CA ASN A 417 -45.86 -24.91 -25.09
C ASN A 417 -46.74 -24.24 -24.02
N LYS A 418 -47.66 -23.37 -24.45
CA LYS A 418 -48.55 -22.59 -23.58
C LYS A 418 -49.35 -23.47 -22.62
N ASP A 419 -49.95 -24.55 -23.14
CA ASP A 419 -50.79 -25.45 -22.35
C ASP A 419 -50.00 -26.20 -21.27
N GLY A 420 -48.75 -26.59 -21.55
CA GLY A 420 -47.86 -27.22 -20.57
C GLY A 420 -47.47 -26.28 -19.43
N ILE A 421 -47.15 -25.02 -19.76
CA ILE A 421 -46.78 -23.99 -18.77
C ILE A 421 -48.00 -23.57 -17.94
N ILE A 422 -49.17 -23.39 -18.57
CA ILE A 422 -50.40 -23.07 -17.85
C ILE A 422 -50.76 -24.21 -16.89
N LYS A 423 -50.70 -25.47 -17.33
CA LYS A 423 -50.92 -26.62 -16.41
C LYS A 423 -49.92 -26.67 -15.28
N TRP A 424 -48.65 -26.35 -15.55
CA TRP A 424 -47.62 -26.25 -14.52
C TRP A 424 -47.93 -25.13 -13.53
N LEU A 425 -48.29 -23.92 -14.00
CA LEU A 425 -48.69 -22.77 -13.18
C LEU A 425 -50.02 -22.97 -12.43
N ASP A 426 -50.97 -23.71 -13.00
CA ASP A 426 -52.26 -24.02 -12.38
C ASP A 426 -52.12 -25.11 -11.32
N PHE A 427 -51.29 -26.13 -11.55
CA PHE A 427 -50.90 -27.09 -10.52
C PHE A 427 -50.28 -26.37 -9.32
N ILE A 428 -49.45 -25.38 -9.61
CA ILE A 428 -48.80 -24.49 -8.65
C ILE A 428 -49.80 -23.64 -7.84
N LEU A 429 -50.79 -23.03 -8.50
CA LEU A 429 -51.75 -22.10 -7.87
C LEU A 429 -52.85 -22.83 -7.08
N ASN A 430 -53.20 -24.07 -7.46
CA ASN A 430 -54.32 -24.82 -6.88
C ASN A 430 -53.89 -25.88 -5.84
N ASP A 431 -52.60 -26.01 -5.53
CA ASP A 431 -52.18 -26.84 -4.39
C ASP A 431 -52.71 -26.21 -3.09
N SER A 432 -53.70 -26.87 -2.49
CA SER A 432 -54.43 -26.42 -1.29
C SER A 432 -53.55 -26.08 -0.08
N SER A 433 -52.26 -26.44 -0.10
CA SER A 433 -51.27 -26.07 0.92
C SER A 433 -50.56 -24.73 0.67
N SER A 434 -50.63 -24.18 -0.55
CA SER A 434 -49.80 -23.06 -1.04
C SER A 434 -50.55 -21.72 -1.25
N GLU A 435 -51.90 -21.72 -1.33
CA GLU A 435 -52.70 -20.51 -1.64
C GLU A 435 -52.44 -19.31 -0.70
N ASN A 436 -52.06 -19.56 0.56
CA ASN A 436 -51.75 -18.50 1.54
C ASN A 436 -50.24 -18.13 1.61
N LEU A 437 -49.39 -18.75 0.80
CA LEU A 437 -47.93 -18.63 0.87
C LEU A 437 -47.30 -17.83 -0.27
N LEU A 438 -48.02 -17.63 -1.39
CA LEU A 438 -47.57 -16.85 -2.54
C LEU A 438 -47.80 -15.35 -2.34
N THR A 439 -46.92 -14.52 -2.91
CA THR A 439 -47.08 -13.07 -2.84
C THR A 439 -48.05 -12.54 -3.90
N PRO A 440 -48.67 -11.37 -3.67
CA PRO A 440 -49.57 -10.76 -4.66
C PRO A 440 -48.91 -10.52 -6.01
N ASN A 441 -47.62 -10.17 -6.03
CA ASN A 441 -46.90 -9.88 -7.27
C ASN A 441 -46.54 -11.15 -8.05
N VAL A 442 -46.23 -12.26 -7.37
CA VAL A 442 -46.08 -13.57 -8.02
C VAL A 442 -47.41 -14.01 -8.63
N ILE A 443 -48.52 -13.90 -7.88
CA ILE A 443 -49.86 -14.23 -8.39
C ILE A 443 -50.23 -13.35 -9.59
N LYS A 444 -49.89 -12.07 -9.56
CA LYS A 444 -50.10 -11.16 -10.69
C LYS A 444 -49.33 -11.64 -11.92
N PHE A 445 -48.04 -11.92 -11.77
CA PHE A 445 -47.19 -12.39 -12.88
C PHE A 445 -47.70 -13.70 -13.48
N THR A 446 -48.01 -14.70 -12.65
CA THR A 446 -48.47 -16.02 -13.13
C THR A 446 -49.82 -15.91 -13.85
N LYS A 447 -50.76 -15.12 -13.33
CA LYS A 447 -52.05 -14.86 -13.99
C LYS A 447 -51.88 -14.13 -15.32
N THR A 448 -51.01 -13.12 -15.38
CA THR A 448 -50.75 -12.38 -16.61
C THR A 448 -50.10 -13.26 -17.68
N LEU A 449 -49.21 -14.19 -17.29
CA LEU A 449 -48.58 -15.14 -18.20
C LEU A 449 -49.56 -16.22 -18.70
N ALA A 450 -50.49 -16.66 -17.83
CA ALA A 450 -51.50 -17.65 -18.17
C ALA A 450 -52.69 -17.08 -18.95
N ASP A 451 -52.82 -15.75 -19.04
CA ASP A 451 -53.93 -15.10 -19.73
C ASP A 451 -53.97 -15.45 -21.23
N GLU A 452 -55.18 -15.55 -21.78
CA GLU A 452 -55.37 -15.81 -23.20
C GLU A 452 -54.99 -14.59 -24.05
N ASP A 453 -55.11 -13.38 -23.50
CA ASP A 453 -54.78 -12.13 -24.18
C ASP A 453 -53.26 -11.82 -24.10
N PRO A 454 -52.51 -11.93 -25.22
CA PRO A 454 -51.07 -11.66 -25.23
C PRO A 454 -50.72 -10.20 -24.93
N GLU A 455 -51.66 -9.25 -25.11
CA GLU A 455 -51.42 -7.83 -24.86
C GLU A 455 -51.25 -7.53 -23.36
N LYS A 456 -51.86 -8.31 -22.46
CA LYS A 456 -51.68 -8.13 -21.01
C LYS A 456 -50.26 -8.45 -20.56
N PHE A 457 -49.66 -9.52 -21.09
CA PHE A 457 -48.25 -9.83 -20.80
C PHE A 457 -47.31 -8.81 -21.42
N ARG A 458 -47.65 -8.32 -22.61
CA ARG A 458 -46.91 -7.23 -23.27
C ARG A 458 -46.90 -5.95 -22.44
N GLU A 459 -48.03 -5.56 -21.86
CA GLU A 459 -48.13 -4.39 -20.96
C GLU A 459 -47.32 -4.61 -19.68
N TYR A 460 -47.45 -5.78 -19.05
CA TYR A 460 -46.65 -6.14 -17.88
C TYR A 460 -45.14 -6.09 -18.14
N TYR A 461 -44.70 -6.60 -19.30
CA TYR A 461 -43.29 -6.56 -19.72
C TYR A 461 -42.80 -5.12 -19.88
N LYS A 462 -43.59 -4.26 -20.54
CA LYS A 462 -43.27 -2.83 -20.71
C LYS A 462 -43.10 -2.13 -19.36
N ASP A 463 -44.06 -2.31 -18.46
CA ASP A 463 -44.04 -1.67 -17.15
C ASP A 463 -42.84 -2.15 -16.32
N ALA A 464 -42.52 -3.45 -16.37
CA ALA A 464 -41.37 -4.00 -15.68
C ALA A 464 -40.03 -3.46 -16.19
N LEU A 465 -39.89 -3.21 -17.50
CA LEU A 465 -38.70 -2.57 -18.08
C LEU A 465 -38.61 -1.08 -17.70
N LEU A 466 -39.72 -0.34 -17.74
CA LEU A 466 -39.74 1.08 -17.35
C LEU A 466 -39.39 1.26 -15.88
N ASP A 467 -39.92 0.42 -15.00
CA ASP A 467 -39.59 0.44 -13.57
C ASP A 467 -38.11 0.08 -13.35
N GLY A 468 -37.60 -0.91 -14.08
CA GLY A 468 -36.19 -1.28 -14.06
C GLY A 468 -35.27 -0.13 -14.48
N PHE A 469 -35.60 0.53 -15.59
CA PHE A 469 -34.87 1.68 -16.11
C PHE A 469 -34.82 2.84 -15.12
N ARG A 470 -35.98 3.22 -14.56
CA ARG A 470 -36.09 4.29 -13.54
C ARG A 470 -35.23 4.02 -12.31
N LEU A 471 -35.20 2.77 -11.85
CA LEU A 471 -34.37 2.37 -10.70
C LEU A 471 -32.88 2.47 -11.03
N PHE A 472 -32.44 1.97 -12.20
CA PHE A 472 -31.03 2.08 -12.60
C PHE A 472 -30.58 3.53 -12.79
N GLU A 473 -31.44 4.39 -13.34
CA GLU A 473 -31.19 5.82 -13.48
C GLU A 473 -31.03 6.50 -12.11
N LYS A 474 -31.94 6.20 -11.18
CA LYS A 474 -31.90 6.70 -9.79
C LYS A 474 -30.60 6.31 -9.07
N PHE A 475 -30.09 5.10 -9.31
CA PHE A 475 -28.82 4.64 -8.73
C PHE A 475 -27.58 5.08 -9.50
N HIS A 476 -27.73 5.88 -10.58
CA HIS A 476 -26.64 6.31 -11.47
C HIS A 476 -25.87 5.16 -12.12
N TRP A 477 -26.56 4.06 -12.45
CA TRP A 477 -25.97 2.90 -13.08
C TRP A 477 -26.18 2.92 -14.59
N THR A 478 -25.46 3.84 -15.26
CA THR A 478 -25.62 4.15 -16.69
C THR A 478 -25.64 2.91 -17.57
N ARG A 479 -24.61 2.04 -17.49
CA ARG A 479 -24.48 0.85 -18.33
C ARG A 479 -25.64 -0.15 -18.23
N LEU A 480 -26.15 -0.38 -17.01
CA LEU A 480 -27.29 -1.29 -16.81
C LEU A 480 -28.59 -0.61 -17.24
N GLY A 481 -28.71 0.71 -17.01
CA GLY A 481 -29.79 1.52 -17.56
C GLY A 481 -29.83 1.48 -19.09
N ASP A 482 -28.68 1.64 -19.75
CA ASP A 482 -28.53 1.61 -21.21
C ASP A 482 -28.89 0.25 -21.80
N PHE A 483 -28.55 -0.84 -21.09
CA PHE A 483 -28.97 -2.17 -21.48
C PHE A 483 -30.51 -2.31 -21.47
N ILE A 484 -31.17 -1.86 -20.40
CA ILE A 484 -32.64 -1.86 -20.32
C ILE A 484 -33.25 -0.89 -21.36
N ARG A 485 -32.59 0.24 -21.61
CA ARG A 485 -32.96 1.20 -22.65
C ARG A 485 -32.95 0.54 -24.03
N ASN A 486 -31.95 -0.29 -24.33
CA ASN A 486 -31.91 -1.07 -25.56
C ASN A 486 -33.08 -2.08 -25.65
N LEU A 487 -33.42 -2.78 -24.56
CA LEU A 487 -34.59 -3.67 -24.54
C LEU A 487 -35.91 -2.90 -24.75
N LEU A 488 -36.03 -1.67 -24.22
CA LEU A 488 -37.16 -0.78 -24.48
C LEU A 488 -37.23 -0.36 -25.96
N ILE A 489 -36.08 -0.03 -26.58
CA ILE A 489 -36.01 0.26 -28.03
C ILE A 489 -36.50 -0.93 -28.84
N GLU A 490 -36.04 -2.15 -28.54
CA GLU A 490 -36.51 -3.37 -29.20
C GLU A 490 -38.02 -3.60 -29.02
N PHE A 491 -38.54 -3.38 -27.80
CA PHE A 491 -39.97 -3.43 -27.54
C PHE A 491 -40.76 -2.42 -28.39
N PHE A 492 -40.33 -1.16 -28.45
CA PHE A 492 -41.01 -0.12 -29.21
C PHE A 492 -40.91 -0.33 -30.73
N ARG A 493 -39.86 -1.00 -31.23
CA ARG A 493 -39.80 -1.44 -32.63
C ARG A 493 -40.93 -2.43 -32.95
N HIS A 494 -41.26 -3.35 -32.04
CA HIS A 494 -42.39 -4.25 -32.21
C HIS A 494 -43.75 -3.52 -32.13
N SER A 495 -43.86 -2.39 -31.41
CA SER A 495 -45.09 -1.58 -31.37
C SER A 495 -45.17 -0.47 -32.43
N ARG A 496 -44.10 -0.24 -33.20
CA ARG A 496 -43.98 0.82 -34.22
C ARG A 496 -44.17 2.25 -33.66
N GLU A 497 -43.72 2.49 -32.43
CA GLU A 497 -43.74 3.82 -31.80
C GLU A 497 -42.48 4.63 -32.13
N GLU A 498 -42.41 5.19 -33.34
CA GLU A 498 -41.22 5.87 -33.90
C GLU A 498 -40.67 7.01 -33.01
N GLU A 499 -41.53 7.84 -32.42
CA GLU A 499 -41.11 8.96 -31.56
C GLU A 499 -40.35 8.48 -30.32
N ARG A 500 -40.82 7.41 -29.68
CA ARG A 500 -40.16 6.85 -28.49
C ARG A 500 -38.88 6.12 -28.84
N ILE A 501 -38.84 5.46 -30.00
CA ILE A 501 -37.60 4.83 -30.48
C ILE A 501 -36.53 5.90 -30.65
N TYR A 502 -36.87 7.03 -31.29
CA TYR A 502 -35.94 8.14 -31.44
C TYR A 502 -35.45 8.67 -30.09
N GLU A 503 -36.36 8.97 -29.16
CA GLU A 503 -36.04 9.50 -27.82
C GLU A 503 -35.06 8.59 -27.04
N TYR A 504 -35.36 7.29 -26.94
CA TYR A 504 -34.48 6.37 -26.22
C TYR A 504 -33.17 6.11 -26.97
N LEU A 505 -33.19 6.08 -28.31
CA LEU A 505 -31.99 5.83 -29.12
C LEU A 505 -31.04 7.03 -29.15
N SER A 506 -31.56 8.27 -29.20
CA SER A 506 -30.74 9.48 -29.13
C SER A 506 -30.02 9.57 -27.80
N HIS A 507 -30.74 9.38 -26.69
CA HIS A 507 -30.13 9.36 -25.36
C HIS A 507 -29.17 8.20 -25.17
N LEU A 508 -29.45 7.02 -25.73
CA LEU A 508 -28.51 5.89 -25.71
C LEU A 508 -27.21 6.25 -26.44
N ILE A 509 -27.28 6.88 -27.61
CA ILE A 509 -26.08 7.31 -28.35
C ILE A 509 -25.32 8.39 -27.59
N GLU A 510 -26.01 9.37 -27.01
CA GLU A 510 -25.39 10.38 -26.16
C GLU A 510 -24.66 9.77 -24.95
N ASP A 511 -25.27 8.80 -24.27
CA ASP A 511 -24.67 8.13 -23.11
C ASP A 511 -23.53 7.20 -23.54
N LEU A 512 -23.64 6.48 -24.65
CA LEU A 512 -22.54 5.70 -25.22
C LEU A 512 -21.36 6.57 -25.68
N LEU A 513 -21.65 7.78 -26.19
CA LEU A 513 -20.66 8.80 -26.52
C LEU A 513 -19.93 9.31 -25.27
N LYS A 514 -20.65 9.43 -24.14
CA LYS A 514 -20.07 9.76 -22.82
C LYS A 514 -19.34 8.59 -22.17
N ASP A 515 -19.66 7.33 -22.46
CA ASP A 515 -19.10 6.16 -21.76
C ASP A 515 -17.87 5.54 -22.45
N PHE A 516 -17.35 6.16 -23.52
CA PHE A 516 -16.06 5.86 -24.18
C PHE A 516 -15.92 4.50 -24.84
N HIS A 517 -17.01 3.91 -25.31
CA HIS A 517 -16.95 2.62 -26.01
C HIS A 517 -17.06 2.81 -27.52
N ASN A 518 -15.91 2.70 -28.20
CA ASN A 518 -15.86 2.34 -29.62
C ASN A 518 -16.32 0.88 -29.78
N SER A 519 -17.62 0.67 -29.64
CA SER A 519 -18.25 -0.64 -29.78
C SER A 519 -18.89 -0.75 -31.15
N LYS A 520 -18.85 -1.95 -31.73
CA LYS A 520 -19.69 -2.30 -32.89
C LYS A 520 -21.16 -1.92 -32.66
N PHE A 521 -21.60 -2.00 -31.40
CA PHE A 521 -22.93 -1.60 -30.95
C PHE A 521 -23.22 -0.10 -31.16
N LEU A 522 -22.29 0.82 -30.82
CA LEU A 522 -22.45 2.25 -31.10
C LEU A 522 -22.60 2.51 -32.61
N LEU A 523 -21.81 1.83 -33.45
CA LEU A 523 -21.92 1.94 -34.91
C LEU A 523 -23.28 1.45 -35.40
N GLU A 524 -23.75 0.30 -34.89
CA GLU A 524 -25.09 -0.23 -35.19
C GLU A 524 -26.20 0.74 -34.77
N CYS A 525 -26.09 1.39 -33.60
CA CYS A 525 -27.01 2.44 -33.15
C CYS A 525 -27.00 3.67 -34.07
N CYS A 526 -25.81 4.17 -34.46
CA CYS A 526 -25.68 5.31 -35.38
C CYS A 526 -26.25 4.99 -36.77
N HIS A 527 -25.95 3.81 -37.33
CA HIS A 527 -26.53 3.36 -38.59
C HIS A 527 -28.05 3.25 -38.52
N LEU A 528 -28.58 2.67 -37.44
CA LEU A 528 -30.02 2.54 -37.22
C LEU A 528 -30.69 3.92 -37.15
N LEU A 529 -30.07 4.87 -36.46
CA LEU A 529 -30.61 6.21 -36.30
C LEU A 529 -30.60 6.95 -37.65
N LEU A 530 -29.48 6.94 -38.37
CA LEU A 530 -29.35 7.62 -39.66
C LEU A 530 -30.19 7.00 -40.78
N SER A 531 -30.38 5.67 -40.79
CA SER A 531 -31.17 4.98 -41.81
C SER A 531 -32.68 5.13 -41.63
N ASN A 532 -33.18 5.16 -40.39
CA ASN A 532 -34.62 5.12 -40.10
C ASN A 532 -35.19 6.44 -39.56
N PHE A 533 -34.36 7.35 -39.03
CA PHE A 533 -34.80 8.56 -38.32
C PHE A 533 -34.13 9.85 -38.84
N THR A 534 -33.68 9.87 -40.10
CA THR A 534 -32.96 11.01 -40.71
C THR A 534 -33.72 12.33 -40.54
N SER A 535 -35.04 12.33 -40.72
CA SER A 535 -35.89 13.52 -40.59
C SER A 535 -36.03 14.06 -39.16
N TYR A 536 -35.78 13.22 -38.15
CA TYR A 536 -35.78 13.62 -36.74
C TYR A 536 -34.42 14.17 -36.32
N ILE A 537 -33.33 13.49 -36.68
CA ILE A 537 -31.96 13.91 -36.31
C ILE A 537 -31.49 15.15 -37.07
N GLU A 538 -32.00 15.44 -38.26
CA GLU A 538 -31.70 16.71 -38.94
C GLU A 538 -32.14 17.96 -38.15
N LYS A 539 -33.01 17.80 -37.13
CA LYS A 539 -33.39 18.86 -36.19
C LYS A 539 -32.38 19.03 -35.04
N ASP A 540 -31.46 18.08 -34.87
CA ASP A 540 -30.34 18.11 -33.92
C ASP A 540 -29.00 18.04 -34.69
N PRO A 541 -28.51 19.19 -35.19
CA PRO A 541 -27.32 19.24 -36.04
C PRO A 541 -26.05 18.79 -35.31
N GLU A 542 -26.03 18.81 -33.97
CA GLU A 542 -24.87 18.39 -33.19
C GLU A 542 -24.78 16.87 -33.12
N LEU A 543 -25.85 16.19 -32.71
CA LEU A 543 -25.91 14.73 -32.69
C LEU A 543 -25.77 14.14 -34.10
N PHE A 544 -26.35 14.80 -35.11
CA PHE A 544 -26.21 14.42 -36.52
C PHE A 544 -24.75 14.42 -36.97
N PHE A 545 -24.04 15.52 -36.68
CA PHE A 545 -22.63 15.65 -37.03
C PHE A 545 -21.78 14.60 -36.30
N ASP A 546 -22.05 14.35 -35.02
CA ASP A 546 -21.29 13.41 -34.22
C ASP A 546 -21.49 11.96 -34.72
N CYS A 547 -22.73 11.57 -35.07
CA CYS A 547 -23.02 10.26 -35.67
C CYS A 547 -22.29 10.08 -37.01
N LEU A 548 -22.31 11.09 -37.88
CA LEU A 548 -21.61 11.03 -39.17
C LEU A 548 -20.10 10.96 -38.99
N LEU A 549 -19.52 11.73 -38.05
CA LEU A 549 -18.09 11.70 -37.77
C LEU A 549 -17.64 10.34 -37.22
N ILE A 550 -18.43 9.73 -36.32
CA ILE A 550 -18.18 8.38 -35.80
C ILE A 550 -18.15 7.35 -36.95
N LEU A 551 -19.13 7.41 -37.86
CA LEU A 551 -19.17 6.51 -39.00
C LEU A 551 -18.00 6.74 -39.95
N VAL A 552 -17.65 7.99 -40.26
CA VAL A 552 -16.51 8.29 -41.15
C VAL A 552 -15.18 7.82 -40.56
N VAL A 553 -14.99 7.92 -39.24
CA VAL A 553 -13.75 7.48 -38.59
C VAL A 553 -13.64 5.96 -38.46
N ASN A 554 -14.76 5.25 -38.33
CA ASN A 554 -14.75 3.82 -37.97
C ASN A 554 -15.33 2.87 -39.04
N ASP A 555 -16.12 3.35 -40.00
CA ASP A 555 -16.67 2.58 -41.14
C ASP A 555 -15.85 2.87 -42.41
N ALA A 556 -14.80 2.08 -42.63
CA ALA A 556 -13.87 2.26 -43.74
C ALA A 556 -14.52 2.05 -45.12
N GLU A 557 -15.58 1.24 -45.23
CA GLU A 557 -16.20 0.87 -46.52
C GLU A 557 -17.08 1.98 -47.09
N ASN A 558 -17.81 2.72 -46.25
CA ASN A 558 -18.74 3.79 -46.69
C ASN A 558 -18.24 5.21 -46.38
N SER A 559 -17.05 5.35 -45.78
CA SER A 559 -16.49 6.64 -45.32
C SER A 559 -16.48 7.74 -46.39
N GLU A 560 -16.24 7.40 -47.67
CA GLU A 560 -16.17 8.38 -48.77
C GLU A 560 -17.56 8.91 -49.18
N GLU A 561 -18.59 8.06 -49.20
CA GLU A 561 -19.97 8.48 -49.50
C GLU A 561 -20.53 9.35 -48.37
N ILE A 562 -20.34 8.92 -47.13
CA ILE A 562 -20.78 9.64 -45.92
C ILE A 562 -20.05 10.99 -45.82
N PHE A 563 -18.75 11.04 -46.15
CA PHE A 563 -17.99 12.29 -46.13
C PHE A 563 -18.42 13.27 -47.22
N ASN A 564 -18.75 12.77 -48.41
CA ASN A 564 -19.29 13.60 -49.49
C ASN A 564 -20.67 14.18 -49.14
N GLU A 565 -21.43 13.54 -48.25
CA GLU A 565 -22.66 14.09 -47.66
C GLU A 565 -22.39 15.14 -46.56
N LEU A 566 -21.29 14.99 -45.82
CA LEU A 566 -20.86 15.85 -44.72
C LEU A 566 -20.29 17.21 -45.21
N ILE A 567 -19.43 17.22 -46.24
CA ILE A 567 -18.74 18.46 -46.71
C ILE A 567 -19.71 19.59 -47.11
N PRO A 568 -20.76 19.36 -47.92
CA PRO A 568 -21.66 20.43 -48.34
C PRO A 568 -22.44 21.01 -47.17
N LYS A 569 -22.82 20.16 -46.20
CA LYS A 569 -23.54 20.55 -44.99
C LYS A 569 -22.66 21.35 -44.02
N ILE A 570 -21.35 21.05 -43.94
CA ILE A 570 -20.35 21.85 -43.19
C ILE A 570 -20.11 23.22 -43.84
N LYS A 571 -19.96 23.26 -45.16
CA LYS A 571 -19.66 24.52 -45.88
C LYS A 571 -20.81 25.51 -45.91
N ASN A 572 -22.04 25.01 -45.79
CA ASN A 572 -23.26 25.82 -45.86
C ASN A 572 -23.91 26.10 -44.49
N SER A 573 -23.28 25.70 -43.38
CA SER A 573 -23.84 25.97 -42.05
C SER A 573 -23.64 27.44 -41.66
N GLU A 574 -24.75 28.14 -41.37
CA GLU A 574 -24.72 29.50 -40.80
C GLU A 574 -24.26 29.50 -39.33
N THR A 575 -24.36 28.36 -38.65
CA THR A 575 -23.90 28.16 -37.27
C THR A 575 -22.44 27.73 -37.23
N LYS A 576 -21.65 28.39 -36.38
CA LYS A 576 -20.29 27.96 -36.05
C LYS A 576 -20.36 26.71 -35.18
N ILE A 577 -19.94 25.57 -35.73
CA ILE A 577 -19.86 24.32 -35.00
C ILE A 577 -18.48 24.28 -34.33
N GLN A 578 -18.46 24.37 -33.01
CA GLN A 578 -17.24 24.21 -32.21
C GLN A 578 -17.18 22.77 -31.71
N ARG A 579 -16.05 22.13 -31.95
CA ARG A 579 -15.77 20.79 -31.43
C ARG A 579 -14.51 20.83 -30.61
N TYR A 580 -14.66 20.33 -29.39
CA TYR A 580 -13.57 20.23 -28.45
C TYR A 580 -13.03 18.81 -28.47
N ASN A 581 -11.73 18.66 -28.30
CA ASN A 581 -11.12 17.35 -28.02
C ASN A 581 -11.51 16.81 -26.63
N PHE A 582 -12.41 17.50 -25.92
CA PHE A 582 -12.91 17.16 -24.59
C PHE A 582 -13.88 15.99 -24.54
N ALA A 583 -14.28 15.40 -25.68
CA ALA A 583 -15.01 14.13 -25.68
C ALA A 583 -14.01 13.02 -25.32
N PRO A 584 -14.16 12.32 -24.18
CA PRO A 584 -13.09 11.41 -23.73
C PRO A 584 -12.94 10.13 -24.58
N SER A 585 -13.70 10.00 -25.67
CA SER A 585 -13.38 9.11 -26.79
C SER A 585 -12.35 9.78 -27.72
N LYS A 586 -11.06 9.51 -27.46
CA LYS A 586 -9.93 9.84 -28.37
C LYS A 586 -10.08 9.30 -29.80
N THR A 587 -11.12 8.51 -30.05
CA THR A 587 -11.42 7.80 -31.28
C THR A 587 -12.36 8.55 -32.21
N VAL A 588 -12.99 9.66 -31.77
CA VAL A 588 -13.89 10.44 -32.63
C VAL A 588 -13.26 11.77 -33.09
N PHE A 589 -12.20 12.22 -32.41
CA PHE A 589 -11.52 13.46 -32.78
C PHE A 589 -10.44 13.22 -33.86
N PRO A 590 -10.49 13.91 -35.02
CA PRO A 590 -9.66 13.59 -36.18
C PRO A 590 -8.22 14.10 -36.08
N PHE A 591 -7.86 14.89 -35.06
CA PHE A 591 -6.53 15.49 -34.91
C PHE A 591 -5.82 15.01 -33.65
N ARG A 592 -4.52 14.73 -33.73
CA ARG A 592 -3.68 14.38 -32.57
C ARG A 592 -2.36 15.11 -32.61
N ILE A 593 -1.90 15.61 -31.46
CA ILE A 593 -0.60 16.26 -31.39
C ILE A 593 0.48 15.17 -31.33
N LYS A 594 1.47 15.24 -32.20
CA LYS A 594 2.61 14.30 -32.18
C LYS A 594 3.84 14.86 -31.51
N LYS A 595 4.20 16.10 -31.83
CA LYS A 595 5.40 16.73 -31.29
C LYS A 595 5.27 18.24 -31.32
N VAL A 596 5.77 18.87 -30.28
CA VAL A 596 6.08 20.31 -30.27
C VAL A 596 7.53 20.44 -29.84
N SER A 597 8.34 21.18 -30.60
CA SER A 597 9.79 21.27 -30.39
C SER A 597 10.31 22.68 -30.67
N PRO A 598 11.12 23.27 -29.76
CA PRO A 598 11.54 22.74 -28.46
C PRO A 598 10.43 22.84 -27.37
N CYS A 599 10.54 22.04 -26.29
CA CYS A 599 9.59 22.07 -25.17
C CYS A 599 9.72 23.32 -24.28
N PHE A 600 10.88 23.99 -24.32
CA PHE A 600 11.12 25.24 -23.63
C PHE A 600 11.59 26.30 -24.64
N LEU A 601 10.84 27.39 -24.73
CA LEU A 601 11.12 28.56 -25.55
C LEU A 601 11.63 29.68 -24.64
N GLU A 602 12.89 30.07 -24.80
CA GLU A 602 13.46 31.22 -24.11
C GLU A 602 13.52 32.41 -25.06
N ALA A 603 12.99 33.54 -24.61
CA ALA A 603 12.89 34.75 -25.40
C ALA A 603 13.35 35.97 -24.62
N VAL A 604 13.91 36.93 -25.35
CA VAL A 604 14.06 38.30 -24.87
C VAL A 604 12.86 39.10 -25.39
N ILE A 605 12.39 40.06 -24.59
CA ILE A 605 11.29 40.93 -25.02
C ILE A 605 11.56 41.54 -26.40
N ASN A 606 10.51 41.64 -27.23
CA ASN A 606 10.53 42.15 -28.61
C ASN A 606 11.36 41.33 -29.60
N THR A 607 11.47 40.02 -29.37
CA THR A 607 12.06 39.09 -30.34
C THR A 607 10.99 38.19 -30.98
N SER A 608 11.23 37.77 -32.23
CA SER A 608 10.39 36.79 -32.92
C SER A 608 10.94 35.39 -32.70
N ILE A 609 10.08 34.46 -32.31
CA ILE A 609 10.44 33.05 -32.07
C ILE A 609 9.74 32.18 -33.11
N ARG A 610 10.45 31.13 -33.51
CA ARG A 610 9.91 30.04 -34.32
C ARG A 610 10.06 28.72 -33.58
N PHE A 611 9.05 27.89 -33.68
CA PHE A 611 9.12 26.50 -33.22
C PHE A 611 8.35 25.60 -34.19
N GLU A 612 8.65 24.31 -34.12
CA GLU A 612 8.03 23.31 -34.98
C GLU A 612 6.99 22.52 -34.20
N ALA A 613 5.86 22.27 -34.84
CA ALA A 613 4.83 21.39 -34.31
C ALA A 613 4.38 20.39 -35.37
N SER A 614 3.94 19.22 -34.94
CA SER A 614 3.33 18.24 -35.81
C SER A 614 2.01 17.73 -35.26
N ILE A 615 1.04 17.63 -36.17
CA ILE A 615 -0.32 17.19 -35.92
C ILE A 615 -0.61 16.03 -36.88
N ASP A 616 -1.03 14.91 -36.31
CA ASP A 616 -1.58 13.79 -37.06
C ASP A 616 -3.05 14.04 -37.35
N TYR A 617 -3.46 13.75 -38.57
CA TYR A 617 -4.82 13.90 -39.04
C TYR A 617 -5.33 12.54 -39.54
N ALA A 618 -6.38 12.02 -38.89
CA ALA A 618 -6.77 10.62 -38.97
C ALA A 618 -7.79 10.29 -40.09
N LEU A 619 -8.40 11.29 -40.71
CA LEU A 619 -9.38 11.04 -41.77
C LEU A 619 -8.67 10.71 -43.10
N PRO A 620 -9.25 9.86 -43.96
CA PRO A 620 -8.59 9.33 -45.17
C PRO A 620 -8.43 10.33 -46.33
N PHE A 621 -8.97 11.54 -46.21
CA PHE A 621 -9.04 12.56 -47.27
C PHE A 621 -8.40 13.87 -46.82
N ALA A 622 -7.89 14.67 -47.77
CA ALA A 622 -7.24 15.94 -47.46
C ALA A 622 -8.24 17.06 -47.12
N LEU A 623 -7.93 17.89 -46.11
CA LEU A 623 -8.68 19.12 -45.80
C LEU A 623 -7.96 20.34 -46.37
N SER A 624 -8.68 21.17 -47.11
CA SER A 624 -8.21 22.49 -47.57
C SER A 624 -8.77 23.62 -46.71
N ASN A 625 -8.19 24.83 -46.85
CA ASN A 625 -8.57 26.04 -46.11
C ASN A 625 -8.47 25.89 -44.59
N CYS A 626 -7.37 25.28 -44.12
CA CYS A 626 -7.11 25.11 -42.69
C CYS A 626 -6.22 26.23 -42.14
N LYS A 627 -6.59 26.80 -40.98
CA LYS A 627 -5.76 27.73 -40.19
C LYS A 627 -5.40 27.10 -38.86
N ILE A 628 -4.13 27.16 -38.46
CA ILE A 628 -3.63 26.55 -37.21
C ILE A 628 -3.03 27.62 -36.31
N LYS A 629 -3.51 27.70 -35.07
CA LYS A 629 -3.02 28.63 -34.06
C LYS A 629 -2.70 27.90 -32.75
N PHE A 630 -1.59 28.27 -32.13
CA PHE A 630 -1.15 27.79 -30.83
C PHE A 630 -1.25 28.94 -29.83
N ALA A 631 -2.12 28.80 -28.83
CA ALA A 631 -2.39 29.83 -27.83
C ALA A 631 -1.67 29.51 -26.52
N PHE A 632 -0.75 30.39 -26.14
CA PHE A 632 0.01 30.33 -24.89
C PHE A 632 -0.61 31.28 -23.86
N LYS A 633 -1.01 30.73 -22.71
CA LYS A 633 -1.65 31.49 -21.61
C LYS A 633 -0.61 31.88 -20.56
N LYS A 634 -0.64 33.14 -20.14
CA LYS A 634 0.23 33.65 -19.07
C LYS A 634 -0.08 32.96 -17.74
N LEU A 635 0.96 32.50 -17.04
CA LEU A 635 0.80 31.91 -15.71
C LEU A 635 0.45 32.98 -14.67
N SER A 636 -0.67 32.82 -13.97
CA SER A 636 -1.14 33.73 -12.90
C SER A 636 -1.70 32.95 -11.69
N LYS A 637 -1.66 33.53 -10.49
CA LYS A 637 -2.12 32.89 -9.24
C LYS A 637 -3.60 32.48 -9.24
N SER A 638 -4.46 33.14 -10.02
CA SER A 638 -5.92 32.92 -10.06
C SER A 638 -6.40 31.97 -11.17
N THR A 639 -5.51 31.50 -12.04
CA THR A 639 -5.82 30.61 -13.17
C THR A 639 -5.42 29.15 -12.91
N LEU A 640 -5.22 28.76 -11.65
CA LEU A 640 -4.51 27.54 -11.24
C LEU A 640 -5.39 26.51 -10.49
N ASP A 641 -6.71 26.67 -10.49
CA ASP A 641 -7.62 25.74 -9.81
C ASP A 641 -8.30 24.82 -10.85
N ALA A 642 -7.72 23.65 -11.09
CA ALA A 642 -8.33 22.41 -11.62
C ALA A 642 -7.43 21.73 -12.67
N GLY A 643 -6.63 20.75 -12.24
CA GLY A 643 -5.87 19.87 -13.13
C GLY A 643 -5.29 18.67 -12.38
N LEU A 644 -5.16 17.53 -13.06
CA LEU A 644 -4.68 16.25 -12.50
C LEU A 644 -3.16 16.21 -12.25
N ASN A 645 -2.40 17.09 -12.91
CA ASN A 645 -0.93 17.14 -12.85
C ASN A 645 -0.40 18.17 -11.86
N PRO A 646 0.84 18.01 -11.36
CA PRO A 646 1.46 18.93 -10.42
C PRO A 646 1.48 20.36 -10.98
N ILE A 647 0.93 21.27 -10.19
CA ILE A 647 0.75 22.67 -10.56
C ILE A 647 1.96 23.45 -10.07
N PHE A 648 2.65 24.17 -10.96
CA PHE A 648 3.82 24.98 -10.60
C PHE A 648 3.46 26.47 -10.66
N SER A 649 3.69 27.17 -9.55
CA SER A 649 3.75 28.64 -9.54
C SER A 649 5.15 29.07 -9.92
N SER A 650 5.26 30.10 -10.75
CA SER A 650 6.54 30.75 -11.01
C SER A 650 6.57 32.11 -10.30
N SER A 651 7.70 32.40 -9.67
CA SER A 651 8.02 33.73 -9.17
C SER A 651 9.40 34.11 -9.67
N LEU A 652 9.52 35.30 -10.25
CA LEU A 652 10.82 35.85 -10.61
C LEU A 652 11.42 36.48 -9.35
N GLY A 653 12.52 35.91 -8.88
CA GLY A 653 13.33 36.57 -7.86
C GLY A 653 13.94 37.83 -8.44
N THR A 654 13.53 39.00 -7.98
CA THR A 654 14.09 40.28 -8.45
C THR A 654 15.57 40.44 -8.06
N SER A 655 16.03 39.75 -7.01
CA SER A 655 17.40 39.83 -6.50
C SER A 655 18.39 38.93 -7.25
N ASP A 656 17.96 37.80 -7.80
CA ASP A 656 18.84 36.77 -8.37
C ASP A 656 18.41 36.30 -9.77
N SER A 657 17.36 36.90 -10.34
CA SER A 657 16.83 36.60 -11.69
C SER A 657 16.51 35.12 -11.91
N THR A 658 16.38 34.34 -10.83
CA THR A 658 15.96 32.95 -10.92
C THR A 658 14.45 32.90 -10.99
N PHE A 659 13.94 32.28 -12.06
CA PHE A 659 12.57 31.82 -12.07
C PHE A 659 12.46 30.66 -11.08
N ARG A 660 11.87 30.94 -9.92
CA ARG A 660 11.58 29.93 -8.92
C ARG A 660 10.25 29.30 -9.25
N PHE A 661 10.29 28.02 -9.56
CA PHE A 661 9.12 27.19 -9.76
C PHE A 661 8.80 26.47 -8.45
N ALA A 662 7.65 26.76 -7.85
CA ALA A 662 7.16 26.08 -6.65
C ALA A 662 5.93 25.25 -7.02
N CYS A 663 5.99 23.94 -6.77
CA CYS A 663 4.85 23.04 -6.90
C CYS A 663 3.79 23.43 -5.85
N VAL A 664 2.69 24.07 -6.27
CA VAL A 664 1.59 24.54 -5.43
C VAL A 664 0.64 23.39 -5.07
N SER A 665 0.42 22.46 -5.99
CA SER A 665 -0.42 21.26 -5.79
C SER A 665 0.26 20.06 -6.43
N LYS A 666 0.16 18.88 -5.81
CA LYS A 666 0.63 17.59 -6.36
C LYS A 666 -0.45 16.87 -7.18
N GLY A 667 -1.60 17.51 -7.42
CA GLY A 667 -2.78 16.92 -8.06
C GLY A 667 -3.72 16.23 -7.06
N LEU A 668 -5.04 16.40 -7.24
CA LEU A 668 -6.10 15.67 -6.55
C LEU A 668 -7.18 15.28 -7.58
N LEU A 669 -7.72 14.07 -7.44
CA LEU A 669 -8.86 13.56 -8.22
C LEU A 669 -10.11 14.41 -7.94
N ALA A 670 -10.38 15.40 -8.79
CA ALA A 670 -11.68 16.07 -8.82
C ALA A 670 -12.67 15.19 -9.60
N LYS A 671 -13.93 15.13 -9.13
CA LYS A 671 -15.03 14.47 -9.86
C LYS A 671 -15.26 15.19 -11.20
N GLU A 672 -15.43 14.42 -12.26
CA GLU A 672 -15.43 14.87 -13.67
C GLU A 672 -16.46 15.97 -14.00
N LEU A 673 -17.57 16.09 -13.25
CA LEU A 673 -18.61 17.10 -13.53
C LEU A 673 -18.19 18.54 -13.24
N ASP A 674 -17.41 18.81 -12.18
CA ASP A 674 -17.03 20.19 -11.79
C ASP A 674 -15.99 20.81 -12.75
N LEU A 675 -15.25 19.97 -13.48
CA LEU A 675 -14.27 20.41 -14.49
C LEU A 675 -14.95 20.98 -15.75
N MET A 676 -16.15 20.50 -16.10
CA MET A 676 -16.86 20.86 -17.33
C MET A 676 -17.37 22.31 -17.30
N GLU A 677 -17.99 22.74 -16.21
CA GLU A 677 -18.46 24.13 -16.02
C GLU A 677 -17.30 25.13 -15.90
N TYR A 678 -16.19 24.71 -15.26
CA TYR A 678 -15.01 25.54 -15.09
C TYR A 678 -14.28 25.78 -16.43
N LEU A 679 -14.13 24.75 -17.27
CA LEU A 679 -13.41 24.87 -18.55
C LEU A 679 -14.18 25.72 -19.55
N GLN A 680 -15.50 25.55 -19.67
CA GLN A 680 -16.36 26.38 -20.53
C GLN A 680 -16.34 27.86 -20.14
N SER A 681 -16.32 28.18 -18.85
CA SER A 681 -16.24 29.57 -18.38
C SER A 681 -14.85 30.20 -18.55
N SER A 682 -13.78 29.39 -18.60
CA SER A 682 -12.39 29.86 -18.70
C SER A 682 -11.95 30.30 -20.10
N ILE A 683 -12.59 29.76 -21.15
CA ILE A 683 -12.27 30.04 -22.57
C ILE A 683 -12.75 31.45 -22.97
N HIS A 684 -13.82 31.96 -22.34
CA HIS A 684 -14.44 33.24 -22.68
C HIS A 684 -13.87 34.48 -21.95
N LYS A 685 -12.78 34.35 -21.17
CA LYS A 685 -12.23 35.45 -20.33
C LYS A 685 -10.74 35.81 -20.49
N CYS A 686 -10.00 35.32 -21.49
CA CYS A 686 -8.53 35.48 -21.51
C CYS A 686 -8.00 36.73 -22.25
N GLU A 687 -7.61 37.77 -21.51
CA GLU A 687 -6.99 39.01 -22.05
C GLU A 687 -5.45 38.97 -22.20
N ASP A 688 -4.77 37.85 -21.85
CA ASP A 688 -3.30 37.72 -21.85
C ASP A 688 -2.80 36.43 -22.56
N LEU A 689 -2.94 36.37 -23.89
CA LEU A 689 -2.46 35.26 -24.72
C LEU A 689 -1.28 35.67 -25.62
N LEU A 690 -0.28 34.80 -25.75
CA LEU A 690 0.69 34.83 -26.85
C LEU A 690 0.20 33.85 -27.92
N ILE A 691 0.03 34.32 -29.16
CA ILE A 691 -0.48 33.52 -30.27
C ILE A 691 0.66 33.26 -31.25
N PHE A 692 0.84 31.99 -31.61
CA PHE A 692 1.75 31.57 -32.66
C PHE A 692 0.91 30.95 -33.78
N SER A 693 1.11 31.41 -35.01
CA SER A 693 0.37 30.93 -36.18
C SER A 693 1.33 30.45 -37.25
N THR A 694 0.79 29.69 -38.20
CA THR A 694 1.48 29.34 -39.43
C THR A 694 1.65 30.56 -40.33
N ASP A 695 2.65 30.55 -41.20
CA ASP A 695 2.91 31.66 -42.13
C ASP A 695 1.87 31.77 -43.28
N SER A 696 1.10 30.70 -43.53
CA SER A 696 0.02 30.64 -44.52
C SER A 696 -1.33 30.41 -43.85
N ASP A 697 -2.37 31.07 -44.38
CA ASP A 697 -3.77 30.96 -43.96
C ASP A 697 -4.55 29.86 -44.73
N ASP A 698 -3.93 29.23 -45.72
CA ASP A 698 -4.53 28.15 -46.53
C ASP A 698 -3.64 26.90 -46.48
N ILE A 699 -3.69 26.18 -45.36
CA ILE A 699 -2.96 24.93 -45.19
C ILE A 699 -3.78 23.78 -45.78
N LEU A 700 -3.10 22.90 -46.52
CA LEU A 700 -3.63 21.59 -46.92
C LEU A 700 -3.19 20.54 -45.90
N LEU A 701 -4.12 19.96 -45.15
CA LEU A 701 -3.86 18.86 -44.23
C LEU A 701 -4.01 17.53 -44.96
N GLN A 702 -2.94 16.77 -45.07
CA GLN A 702 -2.95 15.42 -45.63
C GLN A 702 -3.23 14.39 -44.54
N SER A 703 -3.89 13.30 -44.91
CA SER A 703 -4.07 12.16 -44.00
C SER A 703 -2.71 11.68 -43.47
N GLY A 704 -2.63 11.42 -42.17
CA GLY A 704 -1.40 11.08 -41.47
C GLY A 704 -0.66 12.29 -40.91
N HIS A 705 0.66 12.30 -41.02
CA HIS A 705 1.54 13.21 -40.29
C HIS A 705 1.75 14.55 -41.00
N ASN A 706 1.38 15.66 -40.35
CA ASN A 706 1.60 17.00 -40.88
C ASN A 706 2.53 17.80 -39.96
N ARG A 707 3.52 18.49 -40.54
CA ARG A 707 4.52 19.29 -39.80
C ARG A 707 4.42 20.75 -40.22
N PHE A 708 4.45 21.64 -39.24
CA PHE A 708 4.30 23.08 -39.41
C PHE A 708 5.40 23.83 -38.67
N THR A 709 5.78 24.98 -39.21
CA THR A 709 6.58 25.98 -38.49
C THR A 709 5.64 27.09 -38.03
N LEU A 710 5.66 27.38 -36.74
CA LEU A 710 4.83 28.40 -36.11
C LEU A 710 5.70 29.59 -35.75
N ARG A 711 5.17 30.81 -35.96
CA ARG A 711 5.85 32.06 -35.67
C ARG A 711 4.98 32.95 -34.78
N GLY A 712 5.62 33.63 -33.83
CA GLY A 712 4.98 34.62 -32.97
C GLY A 712 5.96 35.70 -32.50
N GLU A 713 5.41 36.80 -31.98
CA GLU A 713 6.16 37.94 -31.43
C GLU A 713 6.00 38.00 -29.91
N THR A 714 7.11 38.22 -29.20
CA THR A 714 7.12 38.28 -27.73
C THR A 714 7.01 39.71 -27.21
N SER A 715 5.78 40.22 -27.12
CA SER A 715 5.50 41.62 -26.76
C SER A 715 5.50 41.91 -25.25
N ARG A 716 5.39 40.89 -24.38
CA ARG A 716 5.19 41.05 -22.93
C ARG A 716 6.09 40.10 -22.13
N MET A 717 6.66 40.60 -21.03
CA MET A 717 7.44 39.79 -20.08
C MET A 717 6.53 38.84 -19.29
N GLY A 718 7.01 37.63 -19.05
CA GLY A 718 6.30 36.62 -18.28
C GLY A 718 6.61 35.19 -18.70
N CYS A 719 6.02 34.24 -18.00
CA CYS A 719 6.07 32.82 -18.34
C CYS A 719 4.68 32.38 -18.81
N TYR A 720 4.64 31.73 -19.97
CA TYR A 720 3.42 31.32 -20.64
C TYR A 720 3.44 29.81 -20.89
N LEU A 721 2.29 29.15 -20.76
CA LEU A 721 2.11 27.72 -21.00
C LEU A 721 1.20 27.52 -22.21
N LEU A 722 1.52 26.57 -23.09
CA LEU A 722 0.63 26.17 -24.19
C LEU A 722 -0.69 25.66 -23.61
N ASN A 723 -1.79 26.34 -23.93
CA ASN A 723 -3.11 26.04 -23.38
C ASN A 723 -3.94 25.22 -24.38
N HIS A 724 -4.16 25.76 -25.57
CA HIS A 724 -4.95 25.10 -26.60
C HIS A 724 -4.39 25.37 -28.00
N ILE A 725 -4.77 24.49 -28.92
CA ILE A 725 -4.54 24.61 -30.36
C ILE A 725 -5.89 24.75 -31.03
N GLU A 726 -5.99 25.74 -31.90
CA GLU A 726 -7.17 26.01 -32.72
C GLU A 726 -6.88 25.61 -34.16
N ILE A 727 -7.69 24.71 -34.71
CA ILE A 727 -7.67 24.35 -36.13
C ILE A 727 -9.02 24.78 -36.72
N THR A 728 -9.01 25.80 -37.57
CA THR A 728 -10.21 26.29 -38.27
C THR A 728 -10.25 25.71 -39.67
N VAL A 729 -11.38 25.12 -40.08
CA VAL A 729 -11.63 24.61 -41.43
C VAL A 729 -12.70 25.47 -42.10
N GLY A 730 -12.34 26.21 -43.14
CA GLY A 730 -13.22 27.23 -43.72
C GLY A 730 -13.55 28.34 -42.71
N ASP A 731 -14.81 28.77 -42.65
CA ASP A 731 -15.27 29.85 -41.74
C ASP A 731 -16.19 29.37 -40.60
N SER A 732 -16.70 28.14 -40.68
CA SER A 732 -17.77 27.64 -39.80
C SER A 732 -17.33 26.56 -38.82
N LEU A 733 -16.28 25.79 -39.10
CA LEU A 733 -15.87 24.64 -38.28
C LEU A 733 -14.57 24.93 -37.52
N VAL A 734 -14.63 24.89 -36.18
CA VAL A 734 -13.48 25.14 -35.31
C VAL A 734 -13.24 23.92 -34.43
N PHE A 735 -12.05 23.34 -34.57
CA PHE A 735 -11.55 22.28 -33.71
C PHE A 735 -10.62 22.88 -32.66
N LEU A 736 -10.93 22.65 -31.39
CA LEU A 736 -10.16 23.18 -30.28
C LEU A 736 -9.57 22.03 -29.45
N LEU A 737 -8.25 21.90 -29.49
CA LEU A 737 -7.50 20.88 -28.77
C LEU A 737 -6.89 21.49 -27.51
N HIS A 738 -7.25 21.00 -26.34
CA HIS A 738 -6.57 21.38 -25.11
C HIS A 738 -5.29 20.56 -24.92
N TYR A 739 -4.17 21.28 -24.79
CA TYR A 739 -2.85 20.67 -24.77
C TYR A 739 -2.64 19.77 -23.54
N GLN A 740 -3.15 20.20 -22.39
CA GLN A 740 -3.04 19.46 -21.13
C GLN A 740 -3.66 18.06 -21.23
N GLN A 741 -4.75 17.92 -21.96
CA GLN A 741 -5.43 16.64 -22.13
C GLN A 741 -4.74 15.74 -23.13
N GLU A 742 -4.20 16.32 -24.22
CA GLU A 742 -3.37 15.58 -25.17
C GLU A 742 -2.13 14.98 -24.48
N MET A 743 -1.57 15.67 -23.49
CA MET A 743 -0.49 15.14 -22.64
C MET A 743 -0.93 13.98 -21.74
N ASP A 744 -2.07 14.11 -21.04
CA ASP A 744 -2.61 13.01 -20.22
C ASP A 744 -2.96 11.78 -21.09
N SER A 745 -3.26 12.06 -22.35
CA SER A 745 -3.69 11.12 -23.36
C SER A 745 -2.54 10.33 -24.02
N GLN A 746 -1.38 10.95 -24.21
CA GLN A 746 -0.26 10.38 -24.96
C GLN A 746 1.03 10.41 -24.14
N SER A 747 1.66 9.25 -23.95
CA SER A 747 3.00 9.19 -23.35
C SER A 747 4.03 9.84 -24.27
N GLY A 748 4.72 10.89 -23.80
CA GLY A 748 5.84 11.53 -24.51
C GLY A 748 5.61 12.99 -24.92
N LEU A 749 4.45 13.57 -24.63
CA LEU A 749 4.24 15.03 -24.70
C LEU A 749 4.62 15.68 -23.36
N GLU A 750 5.26 16.85 -23.42
CA GLU A 750 5.75 17.59 -22.27
C GLU A 750 5.11 18.98 -22.23
N ASN A 751 5.03 19.59 -21.04
CA ASN A 751 4.56 20.97 -20.91
C ASN A 751 5.41 21.91 -21.78
N ILE A 752 4.77 22.65 -22.69
CA ILE A 752 5.46 23.61 -23.56
C ILE A 752 5.42 24.98 -22.91
N LEU A 753 6.59 25.44 -22.48
CA LEU A 753 6.77 26.70 -21.76
C LEU A 753 7.46 27.73 -22.64
N CYS A 754 6.96 28.97 -22.58
CA CYS A 754 7.59 30.13 -23.19
C CYS A 754 7.93 31.16 -22.11
N SER A 755 9.22 31.40 -21.88
CA SER A 755 9.74 32.36 -20.90
C SER A 755 10.28 33.59 -21.62
N VAL A 756 9.74 34.75 -21.29
CA VAL A 756 10.17 36.05 -21.84
C VAL A 756 10.83 36.87 -20.72
N GLY A 757 12.16 37.04 -20.78
CA GLY A 757 12.99 37.61 -19.70
C GLY A 757 13.96 38.75 -20.10
N VAL A 758 14.81 39.17 -19.15
CA VAL A 758 15.81 40.27 -19.23
C VAL A 758 17.15 39.79 -18.62
N ARG A 759 18.33 40.17 -19.16
CA ARG A 759 19.67 39.82 -18.62
C ARG A 759 20.20 40.89 -17.63
N MET A 760 20.60 40.48 -16.43
CA MET A 760 21.12 41.37 -15.37
C MET A 760 22.67 41.50 -15.37
N PRO A 761 23.25 42.52 -14.69
CA PRO A 761 24.70 42.60 -14.43
C PRO A 761 25.24 41.39 -13.64
N SER A 762 26.51 41.00 -13.84
CA SER A 762 27.11 39.82 -13.18
C SER A 762 28.62 39.93 -12.94
N VAL A 763 29.14 39.14 -11.98
CA VAL A 763 30.59 38.97 -11.70
C VAL A 763 30.95 37.49 -11.74
N SER A 764 32.08 37.14 -12.37
CA SER A 764 32.59 35.77 -12.50
C SER A 764 34.11 35.70 -12.26
N LEU A 765 34.62 34.56 -11.77
CA LEU A 765 36.06 34.35 -11.53
C LEU A 765 36.74 33.76 -12.78
N ILE A 766 37.83 34.36 -13.25
CA ILE A 766 38.55 33.95 -14.46
C ILE A 766 39.51 32.81 -14.11
N SER A 767 39.13 31.58 -14.48
CA SER A 767 39.89 30.32 -14.29
C SER A 767 40.31 30.02 -12.84
N ALA A 768 39.51 29.20 -12.15
CA ALA A 768 39.77 28.71 -10.79
C ALA A 768 40.48 27.33 -10.75
N ASP A 769 40.98 26.83 -11.90
CA ASP A 769 41.43 25.44 -12.02
C ASP A 769 42.82 25.17 -11.42
N LYS A 770 43.56 26.19 -11.00
CA LYS A 770 44.86 26.05 -10.32
C LYS A 770 44.68 26.14 -8.80
N SER A 771 45.10 25.10 -8.08
CA SER A 771 45.17 25.15 -6.61
C SER A 771 46.15 26.24 -6.18
N LEU A 772 45.70 27.11 -5.28
CA LEU A 772 46.49 28.15 -4.64
C LEU A 772 47.33 27.55 -3.50
N PHE A 773 48.33 28.29 -3.02
CA PHE A 773 49.22 27.88 -1.94
C PHE A 773 49.01 28.73 -0.69
N SER A 774 48.90 28.10 0.48
CA SER A 774 48.99 28.83 1.75
C SER A 774 50.44 29.00 2.16
N GLY A 775 50.75 30.14 2.78
CA GLY A 775 52.09 30.55 3.16
C GLY A 775 52.81 31.42 2.14
N VAL A 776 52.14 31.86 1.06
CA VAL A 776 52.69 32.75 0.01
C VAL A 776 51.60 33.64 -0.63
N ALA A 777 51.97 34.84 -1.08
CA ALA A 777 51.07 35.75 -1.79
C ALA A 777 50.85 35.36 -3.27
N GLN A 778 49.61 35.51 -3.78
CA GLN A 778 49.20 35.09 -5.13
C GLN A 778 48.14 36.03 -5.76
N ARG A 779 47.96 35.96 -7.09
CA ARG A 779 47.02 36.79 -7.89
C ARG A 779 45.79 36.00 -8.36
N ILE A 780 44.60 36.61 -8.33
CA ILE A 780 43.34 36.12 -8.93
C ILE A 780 42.67 37.23 -9.76
N SER A 781 41.79 36.89 -10.71
CA SER A 781 41.14 37.87 -11.59
C SER A 781 39.62 37.62 -11.74
N PHE A 782 38.80 38.67 -11.71
CA PHE A 782 37.34 38.63 -11.89
C PHE A 782 36.91 39.30 -13.20
N ASN A 783 35.87 38.79 -13.86
CA ASN A 783 35.20 39.40 -15.00
C ASN A 783 33.82 39.94 -14.58
N VAL A 784 33.55 41.21 -14.88
CA VAL A 784 32.37 41.98 -14.47
C VAL A 784 31.58 42.42 -15.72
N SER A 785 30.27 42.16 -15.81
CA SER A 785 29.43 42.45 -16.98
C SER A 785 28.15 43.24 -16.65
N ALA A 786 27.68 44.07 -17.59
CA ALA A 786 26.50 44.93 -17.46
C ALA A 786 25.14 44.28 -17.80
N GLY A 787 25.09 43.19 -18.56
CA GLY A 787 23.82 42.58 -19.01
C GLY A 787 23.06 43.46 -20.03
N THR A 788 21.73 43.32 -20.12
CA THR A 788 20.89 44.06 -21.10
C THR A 788 20.49 45.49 -20.66
N ILE A 789 20.93 45.93 -19.48
CA ILE A 789 20.67 47.29 -18.95
C ILE A 789 22.03 47.98 -18.75
N PRO A 790 22.28 49.16 -19.35
CA PRO A 790 23.57 49.85 -19.25
C PRO A 790 23.86 50.38 -17.83
N ILE A 791 25.16 50.46 -17.48
CA ILE A 791 25.68 51.01 -16.22
C ILE A 791 26.33 52.36 -16.50
N ASN A 792 25.64 53.44 -16.12
CA ASN A 792 26.01 54.79 -16.51
C ASN A 792 26.99 55.49 -15.54
N GLU A 793 27.26 54.90 -14.36
CA GLU A 793 28.07 55.50 -13.28
C GLU A 793 29.23 54.58 -12.85
N GLU A 794 30.28 55.16 -12.26
CA GLU A 794 31.39 54.41 -11.65
C GLU A 794 30.90 53.72 -10.36
N THR A 795 31.29 52.45 -10.18
CA THR A 795 30.76 51.59 -9.11
C THR A 795 31.90 50.88 -8.37
N LYS A 796 31.69 50.54 -7.09
CA LYS A 796 32.71 49.89 -6.25
C LYS A 796 32.49 48.39 -6.13
N LEU A 797 33.55 47.61 -6.33
CA LEU A 797 33.61 46.17 -6.11
C LEU A 797 34.35 45.89 -4.79
N HIS A 798 33.64 45.31 -3.82
CA HIS A 798 34.16 45.01 -2.48
C HIS A 798 34.52 43.53 -2.38
N VAL A 799 35.79 43.21 -2.12
CA VAL A 799 36.28 41.82 -1.98
C VAL A 799 36.64 41.57 -0.52
N SER A 800 36.08 40.52 0.06
CA SER A 800 36.30 40.17 1.47
C SER A 800 36.29 38.66 1.67
N VAL A 801 36.78 38.18 2.80
CA VAL A 801 36.63 36.77 3.15
C VAL A 801 35.21 36.53 3.63
N PHE A 802 34.58 35.45 3.15
CA PHE A 802 33.26 35.07 3.63
C PHE A 802 33.35 34.56 5.08
N GLY A 803 32.89 35.36 6.04
CA GLY A 803 32.86 35.03 7.47
C GLY A 803 34.05 35.58 8.29
N LYS A 804 34.16 35.18 9.57
CA LYS A 804 35.18 35.68 10.51
C LYS A 804 36.53 34.93 10.39
N ASN A 805 37.08 34.81 9.18
CA ASN A 805 38.40 34.21 9.00
C ASN A 805 39.50 35.26 9.23
N LYS A 806 40.47 35.00 10.11
CA LYS A 806 41.52 35.97 10.49
C LYS A 806 42.84 35.80 9.74
N ILE A 807 43.01 34.71 8.99
CA ILE A 807 44.30 34.30 8.42
C ILE A 807 44.48 34.64 6.93
N MET A 808 43.47 35.22 6.27
CA MET A 808 43.51 35.59 4.86
C MET A 808 43.48 37.12 4.70
N GLU A 809 44.36 37.62 3.84
CA GLU A 809 44.55 39.04 3.58
C GLU A 809 44.54 39.32 2.09
N PHE A 810 44.13 40.52 1.70
CA PHE A 810 44.13 41.05 0.35
C PHE A 810 45.00 42.30 0.28
N LEU A 811 45.65 42.51 -0.87
CA LEU A 811 46.39 43.74 -1.12
C LEU A 811 45.42 44.83 -1.57
N ASN A 812 45.33 45.91 -0.80
CA ASN A 812 44.52 47.07 -1.18
C ASN A 812 45.29 48.01 -2.14
N GLU A 813 44.59 48.98 -2.74
CA GLU A 813 45.20 49.98 -3.63
C GLU A 813 46.29 50.85 -2.96
N LYS A 814 46.39 50.82 -1.62
CA LYS A 814 47.43 51.53 -0.83
C LYS A 814 48.67 50.67 -0.57
N ASN A 815 48.81 49.51 -1.22
CA ASN A 815 49.89 48.53 -1.02
C ASN A 815 49.99 47.99 0.42
N LYS A 816 48.86 47.93 1.14
CA LYS A 816 48.77 47.32 2.48
C LYS A 816 47.95 46.04 2.43
N TRP A 817 48.38 45.05 3.20
CA TRP A 817 47.66 43.81 3.39
C TRP A 817 46.58 44.02 4.46
N GLU A 818 45.32 43.91 4.04
CA GLU A 818 44.13 44.11 4.88
C GLU A 818 43.14 42.96 4.67
N LYS A 819 42.06 42.90 5.46
CA LYS A 819 41.08 41.80 5.37
C LYS A 819 40.07 41.95 4.24
N GLU A 820 40.01 43.14 3.65
CA GLU A 820 39.07 43.53 2.62
C GLU A 820 39.78 44.42 1.60
N ALA A 821 39.35 44.36 0.35
CA ALA A 821 39.85 45.20 -0.74
C ALA A 821 38.69 45.88 -1.47
N GLU A 822 38.79 47.19 -1.67
CA GLU A 822 37.87 47.98 -2.50
C GLU A 822 38.51 48.29 -3.85
N ILE A 823 37.79 48.02 -4.95
CA ILE A 823 38.27 48.23 -6.33
C ILE A 823 37.21 48.98 -7.14
N PHE A 824 37.61 49.98 -7.92
CA PHE A 824 36.70 50.81 -8.72
C PHE A 824 36.45 50.24 -10.12
N ILE A 825 35.17 50.22 -10.55
CA ILE A 825 34.69 49.73 -11.86
C ILE A 825 34.12 50.90 -12.66
N LYS A 826 34.62 51.10 -13.88
CA LYS A 826 34.20 52.17 -14.81
C LYS A 826 32.78 51.90 -15.39
N PRO A 827 32.08 52.92 -15.93
CA PRO A 827 30.79 52.76 -16.62
C PRO A 827 30.85 51.72 -17.76
N LEU A 828 29.77 50.97 -17.97
CA LEU A 828 29.67 49.86 -18.94
C LEU A 828 28.38 49.96 -19.79
N ALA A 829 28.49 49.86 -21.10
CA ALA A 829 27.34 49.80 -22.02
C ALA A 829 26.57 48.48 -21.93
N SER A 830 25.37 48.41 -22.54
CA SER A 830 24.60 47.16 -22.63
C SER A 830 25.46 46.07 -23.28
N GLU A 831 25.55 44.91 -22.62
CA GLU A 831 26.35 43.74 -22.98
C GLU A 831 27.89 43.90 -22.91
N GLU A 832 28.42 44.98 -22.31
CA GLU A 832 29.86 45.16 -22.09
C GLU A 832 30.39 44.37 -20.87
N SER A 833 31.69 44.00 -20.87
CA SER A 833 32.37 43.30 -19.76
C SER A 833 33.83 43.72 -19.56
N TYR A 834 34.36 43.60 -18.33
CA TYR A 834 35.67 44.11 -17.88
C TYR A 834 36.36 43.19 -16.84
N ASN A 835 37.70 43.04 -16.91
CA ASN A 835 38.50 42.19 -16.02
C ASN A 835 39.22 42.97 -14.91
N VAL A 836 39.25 42.42 -13.69
CA VAL A 836 39.78 43.04 -12.45
C VAL A 836 40.74 42.08 -11.72
N ASP A 837 41.98 42.50 -11.45
CA ASP A 837 43.00 41.71 -10.74
C ASP A 837 43.01 41.99 -9.23
N VAL A 838 43.17 40.96 -8.40
CA VAL A 838 43.21 41.01 -6.93
C VAL A 838 44.35 40.13 -6.40
N PHE A 839 45.15 40.63 -5.45
CA PHE A 839 46.20 39.84 -4.78
C PHE A 839 45.76 39.41 -3.39
N LEU A 840 46.07 38.17 -3.01
CA LEU A 840 45.68 37.56 -1.75
C LEU A 840 46.82 36.74 -1.12
N CYS A 841 46.77 36.54 0.18
CA CYS A 841 47.70 35.70 0.93
C CYS A 841 46.95 34.99 2.07
N LEU A 842 47.21 33.69 2.26
CA LEU A 842 46.64 32.87 3.34
C LEU A 842 47.77 32.32 4.21
N ALA A 843 47.73 32.50 5.53
CA ALA A 843 48.73 31.93 6.43
C ALA A 843 48.62 30.38 6.53
N ILE A 844 49.72 29.70 6.89
CA ILE A 844 49.71 28.27 7.18
C ILE A 844 49.12 28.06 8.58
N ASP A 845 47.94 27.43 8.67
CA ASP A 845 47.14 27.41 9.90
C ASP A 845 47.48 26.26 10.87
N ARG A 846 48.00 25.10 10.38
CA ARG A 846 48.28 23.90 11.23
C ARG A 846 49.36 22.97 10.66
N MET A 847 50.00 22.21 11.55
CA MET A 847 50.86 21.06 11.22
C MET A 847 50.06 19.90 10.60
N ASN A 848 50.70 19.16 9.68
CA ASN A 848 50.11 17.99 9.03
C ASN A 848 50.58 16.70 9.73
N TYR A 849 49.74 16.13 10.59
CA TYR A 849 50.07 14.91 11.33
C TYR A 849 50.09 13.62 10.49
N SER A 850 49.69 13.66 9.21
CA SER A 850 49.65 12.47 8.33
C SER A 850 50.49 12.67 7.07
N ALA A 851 51.28 11.65 6.73
CA ALA A 851 52.25 11.69 5.63
C ALA A 851 51.63 11.65 4.22
N ASN A 852 50.34 11.33 4.09
CA ASN A 852 49.81 10.82 2.83
C ASN A 852 48.84 11.74 2.08
N GLN A 853 48.38 12.86 2.64
CA GLN A 853 47.48 13.78 1.92
C GLN A 853 47.73 15.22 2.39
N ALA A 854 48.27 16.08 1.52
CA ALA A 854 48.26 17.52 1.74
C ALA A 854 46.79 17.98 1.83
N LEU A 855 46.34 18.36 3.02
CA LEU A 855 44.98 18.83 3.24
C LEU A 855 44.73 20.08 2.39
N LYS A 856 43.89 19.95 1.35
CA LYS A 856 43.40 21.11 0.60
C LYS A 856 42.33 21.81 1.43
N VAL A 857 42.56 23.06 1.79
CA VAL A 857 41.60 23.88 2.53
C VAL A 857 40.86 24.78 1.54
N GLN A 858 39.54 24.73 1.57
CA GLN A 858 38.70 25.60 0.75
C GLN A 858 38.24 26.82 1.56
N HIS A 859 38.53 28.01 1.05
CA HIS A 859 38.00 29.27 1.58
C HIS A 859 37.10 29.94 0.56
N LYS A 860 36.06 30.63 1.02
CA LYS A 860 35.15 31.39 0.16
C LYS A 860 35.49 32.87 0.22
N VAL A 861 35.64 33.48 -0.96
CA VAL A 861 35.77 34.94 -1.10
C VAL A 861 34.40 35.50 -1.47
N GLU A 862 33.97 36.52 -0.76
CA GLU A 862 32.75 37.28 -1.03
C GLU A 862 33.10 38.54 -1.83
N VAL A 863 32.42 38.72 -2.96
CA VAL A 863 32.53 39.92 -3.81
C VAL A 863 31.18 40.61 -3.83
N LYS A 864 31.11 41.88 -3.43
CA LYS A 864 29.89 42.70 -3.46
C LYS A 864 29.99 43.79 -4.50
N TRP A 865 28.95 43.91 -5.33
CA TRP A 865 28.84 44.94 -6.37
C TRP A 865 27.36 45.21 -6.66
N ARG A 866 26.94 46.49 -6.63
CA ARG A 866 25.56 46.96 -6.88
C ARG A 866 24.46 46.18 -6.14
N ASP A 867 24.57 46.11 -4.82
CA ASP A 867 23.63 45.41 -3.90
C ASP A 867 23.51 43.89 -4.09
N GLN A 868 24.35 43.31 -4.95
CA GLN A 868 24.46 41.87 -5.15
C GLN A 868 25.78 41.35 -4.58
N SER A 869 25.77 40.10 -4.11
CA SER A 869 26.92 39.42 -3.52
C SER A 869 27.18 38.10 -4.23
N TRP A 870 28.39 37.91 -4.74
CA TRP A 870 28.88 36.67 -5.32
C TRP A 870 29.86 35.99 -4.36
N THR A 871 29.85 34.67 -4.32
CA THR A 871 30.79 33.91 -3.49
C THR A 871 31.57 32.92 -4.35
N PHE A 872 32.89 32.93 -4.21
CA PHE A 872 33.80 32.13 -5.02
C PHE A 872 34.64 31.20 -4.13
N PRO A 873 34.57 29.88 -4.32
CA PRO A 873 35.42 28.94 -3.59
C PRO A 873 36.85 28.93 -4.15
N LEU A 874 37.84 29.09 -3.27
CA LEU A 874 39.26 29.01 -3.57
C LEU A 874 39.89 27.86 -2.79
N ASN A 875 40.61 26.97 -3.48
CA ASN A 875 41.26 25.80 -2.88
C ASN A 875 42.74 26.09 -2.65
N PHE A 876 43.21 25.94 -1.41
CA PHE A 876 44.59 26.16 -0.99
C PHE A 876 45.26 24.85 -0.54
N SER A 877 46.51 24.66 -0.93
CA SER A 877 47.42 23.63 -0.39
C SER A 877 48.59 24.29 0.33
N PRO A 878 49.08 23.77 1.46
CA PRO A 878 50.22 24.38 2.15
C PRO A 878 51.50 24.26 1.31
N ILE A 879 52.30 25.34 1.28
CA ILE A 879 53.59 25.36 0.57
C ILE A 879 54.62 24.41 1.21
N MET A 880 54.50 24.15 2.52
CA MET A 880 55.31 23.20 3.28
C MET A 880 54.48 22.42 4.30
N SER A 881 54.92 21.21 4.65
CA SER A 881 54.30 20.30 5.60
C SER A 881 55.26 20.02 6.75
N LEU A 882 54.78 20.10 7.98
CA LEU A 882 55.59 19.92 9.19
C LEU A 882 55.09 18.72 10.00
N LYS A 883 56.01 17.84 10.42
CA LYS A 883 55.76 16.66 11.26
C LYS A 883 56.62 16.70 12.52
N THR A 884 56.10 16.26 13.66
CA THR A 884 56.85 16.26 14.93
C THR A 884 57.03 14.89 15.54
N MET A 885 58.18 14.69 16.18
CA MET A 885 58.48 13.51 16.96
C MET A 885 59.17 13.89 18.29
N THR A 886 58.80 13.20 19.36
CA THR A 886 59.49 13.26 20.66
C THR A 886 60.20 11.96 20.94
N SER A 887 61.52 12.00 21.15
CA SER A 887 62.34 10.83 21.45
C SER A 887 63.04 10.99 22.81
N VAL A 888 63.27 9.88 23.51
CA VAL A 888 64.00 9.84 24.78
C VAL A 888 65.30 9.09 24.56
N LEU A 889 66.42 9.77 24.83
CA LEU A 889 67.76 9.19 24.77
C LEU A 889 68.39 9.29 26.15
N GLU A 890 68.47 8.14 26.84
CA GLU A 890 68.91 8.04 28.24
C GLU A 890 68.08 8.93 29.18
N ASP A 891 68.59 10.09 29.56
CA ASP A 891 67.95 11.09 30.42
C ASP A 891 67.51 12.37 29.67
N ARG A 892 67.78 12.46 28.36
CA ARG A 892 67.45 13.63 27.51
C ARG A 892 66.19 13.40 26.69
N VAL A 893 65.44 14.48 26.50
CA VAL A 893 64.25 14.52 25.66
C VAL A 893 64.57 15.36 24.44
N LEU A 894 64.40 14.78 23.25
CA LEU A 894 64.59 15.46 21.98
C LEU A 894 63.23 15.71 21.32
N PHE A 895 63.11 16.87 20.70
CA PHE A 895 61.96 17.26 19.89
C PHE A 895 62.43 17.54 18.47
N GLU A 896 61.87 16.82 17.51
CA GLU A 896 62.27 16.84 16.11
C GLU A 896 61.10 17.36 15.27
N VAL A 897 61.35 18.34 14.38
CA VAL A 897 60.39 18.81 13.37
C VAL A 897 60.95 18.48 11.98
N ASP A 898 60.25 17.63 11.25
CA ASP A 898 60.50 17.33 9.84
C ASP A 898 59.68 18.26 8.96
N ILE A 899 60.34 19.14 8.21
CA ILE A 899 59.75 20.06 7.24
C ILE A 899 59.92 19.50 5.84
N GLN A 900 58.82 19.25 5.15
CA GLN A 900 58.77 18.75 3.77
C GLN A 900 58.15 19.80 2.86
N ARG A 901 58.79 20.10 1.73
CA ARG A 901 58.24 21.03 0.73
C ARG A 901 57.17 20.38 -0.15
N CYS A 902 56.08 21.08 -0.47
CA CYS A 902 54.86 20.49 -1.04
C CYS A 902 54.34 21.12 -2.35
N ASP A 903 54.94 22.20 -2.85
CA ASP A 903 54.44 22.96 -4.01
C ASP A 903 54.90 22.43 -5.38
N GLY A 904 56.04 21.74 -5.43
CA GLY A 904 56.63 21.21 -6.66
C GLY A 904 57.10 22.26 -7.66
N GLN A 905 57.26 23.53 -7.26
CA GLN A 905 57.67 24.61 -8.15
C GLN A 905 59.20 24.83 -8.12
N SER A 906 59.83 24.70 -9.29
CA SER A 906 61.30 24.85 -9.43
C SER A 906 61.79 26.30 -9.54
N ASN A 907 60.91 27.30 -9.41
CA ASN A 907 61.21 28.72 -9.62
C ASN A 907 61.20 29.56 -8.32
N MET A 908 61.05 28.91 -7.16
CA MET A 908 61.13 29.56 -5.85
C MET A 908 61.86 28.65 -4.85
N PHE A 909 62.37 29.22 -3.76
CA PHE A 909 62.86 28.48 -2.60
C PHE A 909 62.37 29.11 -1.29
N ILE A 910 62.28 28.28 -0.26
CA ILE A 910 61.83 28.70 1.07
C ILE A 910 63.09 28.84 1.91
N GLN A 911 63.37 30.06 2.36
CA GLN A 911 64.50 30.35 3.23
C GLN A 911 64.00 30.46 4.68
N PRO A 912 64.29 29.47 5.56
CA PRO A 912 64.05 29.64 6.98
C PRO A 912 65.01 30.70 7.53
N ILE A 913 64.47 31.66 8.26
CA ILE A 913 65.23 32.76 8.86
C ILE A 913 65.51 32.46 10.32
N ASN A 914 64.50 31.96 11.05
CA ASN A 914 64.62 31.66 12.47
C ASN A 914 63.64 30.55 12.89
N ALA A 915 64.04 29.70 13.85
CA ALA A 915 63.25 28.58 14.35
C ALA A 915 63.45 28.42 15.87
N GLU A 916 62.38 28.66 16.64
CA GLU A 916 62.43 28.73 18.11
C GLU A 916 61.35 27.86 18.75
N ILE A 917 61.67 27.24 19.89
CA ILE A 917 60.70 26.54 20.75
C ILE A 917 60.82 27.07 22.18
N LEU A 918 59.72 27.62 22.67
CA LEU A 918 59.61 28.15 24.02
C LEU A 918 58.72 27.24 24.87
N GLN A 919 59.29 26.70 25.95
CA GLN A 919 58.53 25.91 26.92
C GLN A 919 57.86 26.84 27.93
N HIS A 920 56.53 26.82 27.96
CA HIS A 920 55.71 27.59 28.89
C HIS A 920 55.33 26.73 30.10
N ASN A 921 56.02 26.97 31.23
CA ASN A 921 55.69 26.35 32.52
C ASN A 921 55.05 27.40 33.46
N SER A 922 53.97 27.05 34.14
CA SER A 922 53.31 27.92 35.13
C SER A 922 54.17 28.21 36.37
N VAL A 923 55.20 27.39 36.63
CA VAL A 923 56.05 27.48 37.84
C VAL A 923 57.39 28.21 37.60
N VAL A 924 57.93 28.23 36.37
CA VAL A 924 59.25 28.82 36.05
C VAL A 924 59.06 30.02 35.11
N LYS A 925 59.56 31.20 35.50
CA LYS A 925 59.61 32.42 34.67
C LYS A 925 61.04 32.96 34.65
N PRO A 926 61.62 33.32 33.49
CA PRO A 926 61.04 33.33 32.13
C PRO A 926 60.81 31.91 31.52
N PRO A 927 60.01 31.78 30.44
CA PRO A 927 59.85 30.52 29.72
C PRO A 927 61.22 29.98 29.28
N MET A 928 61.39 28.66 29.36
CA MET A 928 62.68 28.02 29.07
C MET A 928 62.79 27.77 27.57
N GLU A 929 63.87 28.23 26.97
CA GLU A 929 64.16 28.02 25.56
C GLU A 929 64.77 26.63 25.33
N ALA A 930 64.25 25.89 24.36
CA ALA A 930 64.82 24.62 23.98
C ALA A 930 66.11 24.84 23.18
N LYS A 931 67.15 24.07 23.47
CA LYS A 931 68.43 24.22 22.78
C LYS A 931 68.35 23.63 21.38
N LEU A 932 68.41 24.47 20.35
CA LEU A 932 68.52 24.03 18.96
C LEU A 932 69.88 23.32 18.74
N LEU A 933 69.83 22.08 18.25
CA LEU A 933 71.02 21.23 18.05
C LEU A 933 71.63 21.40 16.65
N ASN A 934 70.86 21.90 15.67
CA ASN A 934 71.31 22.20 14.32
C ASN A 934 71.00 23.67 13.90
N PRO A 935 71.84 24.64 14.30
CA PRO A 935 71.56 26.08 14.15
C PRO A 935 71.72 26.65 12.73
N LEU A 936 72.32 25.91 11.80
CA LEU A 936 72.46 26.33 10.40
C LEU A 936 71.21 25.91 9.61
N LEU A 937 70.32 26.87 9.33
CA LEU A 937 69.07 26.63 8.60
C LEU A 937 69.29 26.82 7.08
N GLU A 938 69.50 25.71 6.38
CA GLU A 938 69.72 25.71 4.93
C GLU A 938 68.40 25.97 4.14
N PRO A 939 68.49 26.53 2.91
CA PRO A 939 67.32 26.73 2.06
C PRO A 939 66.60 25.41 1.75
N ILE A 940 65.26 25.41 1.82
CA ILE A 940 64.44 24.24 1.53
C ILE A 940 64.15 24.19 0.02
N LEU A 941 64.94 23.39 -0.69
CA LEU A 941 64.82 23.16 -2.13
C LEU A 941 63.63 22.25 -2.48
N GLU A 942 63.28 22.19 -3.76
CA GLU A 942 62.22 21.31 -4.25
C GLU A 942 62.47 19.84 -3.87
N ASN A 943 61.41 19.12 -3.50
CA ASN A 943 61.45 17.70 -3.08
C ASN A 943 62.41 17.36 -1.93
N SER A 944 62.87 18.35 -1.15
CA SER A 944 63.73 18.13 0.01
C SER A 944 62.90 18.01 1.30
N SER A 945 63.47 17.29 2.29
CA SER A 945 62.98 17.27 3.67
C SER A 945 64.10 17.70 4.60
N VAL A 946 63.85 18.70 5.44
CA VAL A 946 64.82 19.23 6.41
C VAL A 946 64.31 18.95 7.82
N ARG A 947 65.17 18.41 8.67
CA ARG A 947 64.86 18.15 10.08
C ARG A 947 65.46 19.21 10.97
N ILE A 948 64.67 19.80 11.86
CA ILE A 948 65.12 20.73 12.89
C ILE A 948 64.97 20.03 14.25
N ILE A 949 66.02 20.02 15.08
CA ILE A 949 66.10 19.21 16.30
C ILE A 949 66.41 20.11 17.50
N TRP A 950 65.54 20.06 18.50
CA TRP A 950 65.73 20.74 19.78
C TRP A 950 65.90 19.75 20.92
N GLN A 951 66.77 20.09 21.88
CA GLN A 951 66.84 19.43 23.17
C GLN A 951 65.93 20.17 24.16
N ILE A 952 64.89 19.48 24.66
CA ILE A 952 63.91 20.04 25.59
C ILE A 952 64.47 20.05 27.03
N PRO A 953 64.36 21.17 27.77
CA PRO A 953 64.84 21.22 29.15
C PRO A 953 63.93 20.41 30.10
N VAL A 954 64.52 19.44 30.81
CA VAL A 954 63.80 18.57 31.75
C VAL A 954 63.76 19.21 33.14
N THR A 955 62.58 19.67 33.59
CA THR A 955 62.36 20.16 34.98
C THR A 955 62.00 19.02 35.94
N LYS A 956 62.42 19.08 37.23
CA LYS A 956 62.17 18.05 38.29
C LYS A 956 60.69 17.87 38.72
N ILE A 957 59.73 18.31 37.91
CA ILE A 957 58.29 18.31 38.22
C ILE A 957 57.66 16.99 37.75
N ASP A 958 56.57 16.56 38.40
CA ASP A 958 55.86 15.30 38.16
C ASP A 958 55.66 15.01 36.66
N LYS A 959 56.24 13.89 36.22
CA LYS A 959 56.51 13.52 34.82
C LYS A 959 55.26 13.10 34.02
N THR A 960 54.07 13.40 34.51
CA THR A 960 52.78 12.98 33.93
C THR A 960 51.90 14.15 33.51
N VAL A 961 52.31 15.40 33.76
CA VAL A 961 51.55 16.59 33.35
C VAL A 961 51.99 17.04 31.96
N PRO A 962 51.06 17.22 31.00
CA PRO A 962 51.38 17.75 29.68
C PRO A 962 51.89 19.20 29.77
N ILE A 963 53.00 19.49 29.09
CA ILE A 963 53.64 20.82 29.11
C ILE A 963 53.39 21.53 27.77
N LYS A 964 53.04 22.82 27.85
CA LYS A 964 52.83 23.67 26.68
C LYS A 964 54.15 24.20 26.12
N HIS A 965 54.30 24.12 24.82
CA HIS A 965 55.43 24.64 24.06
C HIS A 965 54.90 25.51 22.93
N HIS A 966 55.57 26.62 22.63
CA HIS A 966 55.24 27.49 21.50
C HIS A 966 56.34 27.34 20.44
N LEU A 967 55.98 26.83 19.26
CA LEU A 967 56.84 26.70 18.11
C LEU A 967 56.67 27.91 17.20
N LYS A 968 57.77 28.54 16.82
CA LYS A 968 57.80 29.66 15.87
C LYS A 968 58.83 29.43 14.78
N LEU A 969 58.40 29.54 13.53
CA LEU A 969 59.23 29.45 12.33
C LEU A 969 59.01 30.68 11.44
N LEU A 970 60.05 31.50 11.29
CA LEU A 970 60.07 32.66 10.40
C LEU A 970 60.73 32.26 9.07
N TYR A 971 60.11 32.59 7.94
CA TYR A 971 60.64 32.26 6.61
C TYR A 971 60.30 33.30 5.55
N GLN A 972 61.08 33.31 4.47
CA GLN A 972 60.82 34.09 3.26
C GLN A 972 60.72 33.16 2.04
N VAL A 973 59.97 33.60 1.03
CA VAL A 973 59.84 32.91 -0.25
C VAL A 973 60.52 33.76 -1.32
N GLU A 974 61.70 33.32 -1.74
CA GLU A 974 62.48 34.00 -2.77
C GLU A 974 62.25 33.33 -4.13
N TRP A 975 62.16 34.15 -5.18
CA TRP A 975 61.94 33.69 -6.55
C TRP A 975 63.27 33.77 -7.31
N ASP A 976 63.56 32.75 -8.12
CA ASP A 976 64.79 32.69 -8.90
C ASP A 976 64.83 33.81 -9.97
N GLU A 977 65.68 34.82 -9.76
CA GLU A 977 65.82 36.00 -10.64
C GLU A 977 66.26 35.65 -12.08
N ASN A 978 66.80 34.45 -12.31
CA ASN A 978 67.33 34.02 -13.62
C ASN A 978 66.27 33.45 -14.58
N LYS A 979 64.99 33.36 -14.18
CA LYS A 979 63.89 32.93 -15.06
C LYS A 979 63.02 34.12 -15.48
N PRO A 980 62.63 34.24 -16.78
CA PRO A 980 62.00 35.45 -17.31
C PRO A 980 60.66 35.77 -16.63
N LYS A 981 60.52 37.03 -16.20
CA LYS A 981 59.26 37.66 -15.75
C LYS A 981 58.24 37.71 -16.90
N ASN A 982 57.64 36.59 -17.29
CA ASN A 982 56.63 36.58 -18.33
C ASN A 982 55.26 36.09 -17.83
N GLU A 983 54.24 36.84 -18.25
CA GLU A 983 52.78 36.59 -18.24
C GLU A 983 51.94 36.97 -17.01
N ASN A 984 52.56 37.27 -15.86
CA ASN A 984 51.83 37.89 -14.75
C ASN A 984 52.28 39.34 -14.60
N GLY A 985 51.36 40.28 -14.87
CA GLY A 985 51.57 41.71 -14.65
C GLY A 985 52.27 41.96 -13.31
N ALA A 986 53.18 42.92 -13.29
CA ALA A 986 54.12 43.19 -12.20
C ALA A 986 53.49 42.93 -10.83
N ILE A 987 53.84 41.80 -10.20
CA ILE A 987 53.51 41.56 -8.80
C ILE A 987 54.11 42.76 -8.04
N PRO A 988 53.31 43.49 -7.24
CA PRO A 988 53.79 44.65 -6.51
C PRO A 988 55.03 44.28 -5.68
N GLN A 989 56.04 45.14 -5.64
CA GLN A 989 57.31 44.86 -4.95
C GLN A 989 57.09 44.47 -3.46
N CYS A 990 56.06 45.03 -2.83
CA CYS A 990 55.62 44.70 -1.46
C CYS A 990 55.05 43.28 -1.27
N ALA A 991 54.72 42.56 -2.33
CA ALA A 991 54.31 41.16 -2.26
C ALA A 991 55.50 40.19 -2.43
N PHE A 992 56.63 40.65 -2.98
CA PHE A 992 57.88 39.87 -3.09
C PHE A 992 58.67 39.85 -1.77
N ASP A 993 58.82 40.99 -1.10
CA ASP A 993 59.66 41.11 0.11
C ASP A 993 58.91 40.71 1.41
N ARG A 994 57.85 39.89 1.30
CA ARG A 994 57.01 39.54 2.44
C ARG A 994 57.67 38.47 3.31
N GLU A 995 57.81 38.76 4.60
CA GLU A 995 58.13 37.77 5.64
C GLU A 995 56.88 37.00 6.06
N TYR A 996 57.03 35.69 6.19
CA TYR A 996 55.98 34.78 6.61
C TYR A 996 56.33 34.13 7.94
N VAL A 997 55.33 33.97 8.79
CA VAL A 997 55.49 33.38 10.12
C VAL A 997 54.55 32.19 10.24
N PHE A 998 55.10 31.06 10.66
CA PHE A 998 54.36 29.89 11.14
C PHE A 998 54.50 29.80 12.66
N GLU A 999 53.38 29.76 13.38
CA GLU A 999 53.33 29.68 14.85
C GLU A 999 52.33 28.59 15.28
N GLU A 1000 52.71 27.69 16.19
CA GLU A 1000 51.81 26.67 16.73
C GLU A 1000 52.09 26.40 18.22
N ASP A 1001 51.02 26.29 19.02
CA ASP A 1001 51.08 25.87 20.42
C ASP A 1001 50.96 24.35 20.52
N LEU A 1002 52.02 23.70 20.99
CA LEU A 1002 52.14 22.24 21.11
C LEU A 1002 52.03 21.83 22.58
N THR A 1003 51.39 20.69 22.85
CA THR A 1003 51.25 20.16 24.22
C THR A 1003 51.52 18.67 24.23
N PHE A 1004 52.60 18.25 24.92
CA PHE A 1004 52.97 16.83 25.03
C PHE A 1004 53.53 16.49 26.41
N CYS A 1005 53.47 15.20 26.77
CA CYS A 1005 53.99 14.66 28.03
C CYS A 1005 55.40 14.11 27.85
N ILE A 1006 56.25 14.25 28.87
CA ILE A 1006 57.57 13.63 28.90
C ILE A 1006 57.44 12.28 29.64
N HIS A 1007 57.24 11.20 28.89
CA HIS A 1007 57.05 9.86 29.47
C HIS A 1007 58.33 9.27 30.06
N LYS A 1008 58.19 8.49 31.15
CA LYS A 1008 59.28 7.71 31.75
C LYS A 1008 59.28 6.29 31.18
N ALA A 1009 60.44 5.77 30.78
CA ALA A 1009 60.57 4.37 30.40
C ALA A 1009 60.29 3.43 31.60
N GLU A 1010 59.44 2.42 31.41
CA GLU A 1010 59.07 1.44 32.45
C GLU A 1010 59.77 0.08 32.29
N TYR A 1011 60.14 -0.26 31.06
CA TYR A 1011 60.81 -1.51 30.72
C TYR A 1011 62.04 -1.23 29.88
N GLU A 1012 63.08 -1.99 30.15
CA GLU A 1012 64.22 -2.12 29.27
C GLU A 1012 64.11 -3.44 28.50
N VAL A 1013 64.19 -3.36 27.18
CA VAL A 1013 63.96 -4.48 26.27
C VAL A 1013 65.27 -4.82 25.61
N CYS A 1014 65.72 -6.05 25.82
CA CYS A 1014 66.85 -6.61 25.08
C CYS A 1014 66.34 -7.76 24.22
N ALA A 1015 66.54 -7.66 22.92
CA ALA A 1015 66.15 -8.69 21.98
C ALA A 1015 67.38 -9.20 21.24
N GLN A 1016 67.47 -10.50 21.05
CA GLN A 1016 68.59 -11.16 20.37
C GLN A 1016 68.09 -12.34 19.54
N VAL A 1017 68.49 -12.42 18.26
CA VAL A 1017 68.21 -13.59 17.42
C VAL A 1017 69.31 -14.63 17.62
N LEU A 1018 68.91 -15.89 17.86
CA LEU A 1018 69.78 -17.04 18.07
C LEU A 1018 69.59 -18.04 16.93
N SER A 1019 70.70 -18.53 16.36
CA SER A 1019 70.65 -19.52 15.29
C SER A 1019 70.35 -20.94 15.80
N GLU A 1020 69.95 -21.82 14.88
CA GLU A 1020 69.58 -23.23 15.13
C GLU A 1020 70.72 -24.06 15.76
N HIS A 1021 71.98 -23.61 15.64
CA HIS A 1021 73.13 -24.22 16.28
C HIS A 1021 73.76 -23.26 17.31
N PRO A 1022 73.94 -23.67 18.58
CA PRO A 1022 74.36 -22.77 19.67
C PRO A 1022 75.71 -22.07 19.49
N GLN A 1023 76.54 -22.50 18.53
CA GLN A 1023 77.89 -21.96 18.28
C GLN A 1023 77.97 -21.05 17.04
N THR A 1024 76.86 -20.86 16.30
CA THR A 1024 76.83 -20.00 15.10
C THR A 1024 76.05 -18.70 15.34
N VAL A 1025 76.57 -17.59 14.82
CA VAL A 1025 75.98 -16.23 14.93
C VAL A 1025 75.06 -15.89 13.74
N LEU A 1026 75.08 -16.73 12.70
CA LEU A 1026 74.33 -16.51 11.45
C LEU A 1026 73.12 -17.43 11.38
N CYS A 1027 71.96 -16.88 11.05
CA CYS A 1027 70.74 -17.64 10.75
C CYS A 1027 70.73 -18.06 9.27
N ARG A 1028 70.24 -19.26 8.97
CA ARG A 1028 70.03 -19.71 7.59
C ARG A 1028 68.67 -19.24 7.11
N ALA A 1029 68.62 -18.65 5.91
CA ALA A 1029 67.37 -18.30 5.25
C ALA A 1029 66.46 -19.54 5.13
N GLU A 1030 65.15 -19.35 5.31
CA GLU A 1030 64.12 -20.40 5.29
C GLU A 1030 64.25 -21.50 6.36
N SER A 1031 65.20 -21.38 7.30
CA SER A 1031 65.34 -22.28 8.45
C SER A 1031 64.86 -21.58 9.72
N GLN A 1032 64.31 -22.34 10.67
CA GLN A 1032 63.77 -21.77 11.90
C GLN A 1032 64.91 -21.32 12.83
N CYS A 1033 64.79 -20.12 13.39
CA CYS A 1033 65.67 -19.59 14.42
C CYS A 1033 64.85 -18.96 15.57
N ASP A 1034 65.50 -18.69 16.70
CA ASP A 1034 64.83 -18.23 17.91
C ASP A 1034 65.12 -16.74 18.18
N LEU A 1035 64.10 -15.89 18.18
CA LEU A 1035 64.19 -14.54 18.71
C LEU A 1035 63.96 -14.57 20.22
N LEU A 1036 65.04 -14.40 20.97
CA LEU A 1036 65.02 -14.32 22.43
C LEU A 1036 64.76 -12.89 22.86
N ILE A 1037 63.71 -12.69 23.65
CA ILE A 1037 63.35 -11.39 24.21
C ILE A 1037 63.50 -11.49 25.73
N SER A 1038 64.38 -10.63 26.26
CA SER A 1038 64.59 -10.44 27.69
C SER A 1038 64.04 -9.08 28.09
N LEU A 1039 63.09 -9.10 29.01
CA LEU A 1039 62.48 -7.91 29.58
C LEU A 1039 63.02 -7.70 30.99
N ARG A 1040 63.43 -6.46 31.27
CA ARG A 1040 63.73 -6.00 32.62
C ARG A 1040 62.70 -4.96 33.02
N SER A 1041 61.90 -5.26 34.04
CA SER A 1041 61.02 -4.27 34.67
C SER A 1041 61.87 -3.31 35.48
N LEU A 1042 61.77 -2.01 35.19
CA LEU A 1042 62.43 -0.97 35.97
C LEU A 1042 61.70 -0.70 37.30
N ALA A 1043 60.53 -1.35 37.53
CA ALA A 1043 59.75 -1.28 38.76
C ALA A 1043 59.94 -2.49 39.70
N ASN A 1044 60.65 -3.55 39.27
CA ASN A 1044 60.95 -4.77 40.05
C ASN A 1044 59.73 -5.43 40.73
N ARG A 1045 58.61 -5.62 40.01
CA ARG A 1045 57.42 -6.32 40.53
C ARG A 1045 57.12 -7.57 39.70
N PRO A 1046 56.69 -8.69 40.31
CA PRO A 1046 56.25 -9.85 39.55
C PRO A 1046 54.89 -9.55 38.90
N GLU A 1047 54.82 -9.68 37.57
CA GLU A 1047 53.61 -9.40 36.79
C GLU A 1047 53.62 -10.22 35.49
N TYR A 1048 52.43 -10.45 34.91
CA TYR A 1048 52.30 -11.10 33.60
C TYR A 1048 52.20 -10.04 32.50
N ILE A 1049 53.08 -10.16 31.51
CA ILE A 1049 53.16 -9.26 30.37
C ILE A 1049 52.97 -10.06 29.09
N ILE A 1050 52.22 -9.51 28.15
CA ILE A 1050 52.11 -10.05 26.80
C ILE A 1050 53.19 -9.38 25.96
N VAL A 1051 54.09 -10.19 25.40
CA VAL A 1051 55.04 -9.76 24.39
C VAL A 1051 54.49 -10.13 23.04
N VAL A 1052 54.40 -9.16 22.14
CA VAL A 1052 53.95 -9.32 20.76
C VAL A 1052 55.12 -9.02 19.84
N VAL A 1053 55.36 -9.90 18.88
CA VAL A 1053 56.36 -9.70 17.84
C VAL A 1053 55.62 -9.56 16.52
N GLU A 1054 55.75 -8.39 15.89
CA GLU A 1054 55.25 -8.15 14.55
C GLU A 1054 56.40 -8.19 13.56
N THR A 1055 56.28 -9.12 12.62
CA THR A 1055 57.23 -9.30 11.53
C THR A 1055 56.64 -8.75 10.25
N ASP A 1056 57.43 -7.98 9.50
CA ASP A 1056 57.13 -7.71 8.11
C ASP A 1056 57.26 -9.02 7.31
N PRO A 1057 56.20 -9.50 6.65
CA PRO A 1057 56.21 -10.77 5.93
C PRO A 1057 57.19 -10.79 4.75
N GLU A 1058 57.64 -9.64 4.23
CA GLU A 1058 58.68 -9.61 3.20
C GLU A 1058 60.05 -10.07 3.73
N TYR A 1059 60.32 -9.83 5.02
CA TYR A 1059 61.62 -10.10 5.65
C TYR A 1059 61.61 -11.30 6.59
N TRP A 1060 60.51 -11.53 7.33
CA TRP A 1060 60.44 -12.53 8.41
C TRP A 1060 59.09 -13.26 8.42
N THR A 1061 59.09 -14.54 8.80
CA THR A 1061 57.87 -15.30 9.11
C THR A 1061 57.91 -15.78 10.56
N SER A 1062 56.93 -15.36 11.37
CA SER A 1062 56.80 -15.77 12.77
C SER A 1062 55.98 -17.06 12.91
N VAL A 1063 56.48 -18.05 13.66
CA VAL A 1063 55.72 -19.26 14.03
C VAL A 1063 54.62 -18.91 15.05
N GLU A 1064 54.93 -18.00 15.97
CA GLU A 1064 54.02 -17.51 16.99
C GLU A 1064 54.12 -15.98 17.07
N ARG A 1065 52.99 -15.29 17.24
CA ARG A 1065 52.94 -13.81 17.24
C ARG A 1065 52.95 -13.19 18.63
N PHE A 1066 52.51 -13.92 19.65
CA PHE A 1066 52.48 -13.41 21.01
C PHE A 1066 52.73 -14.50 22.03
N LYS A 1067 53.34 -14.13 23.16
CA LYS A 1067 53.55 -15.00 24.32
C LYS A 1067 53.29 -14.22 25.60
N ILE A 1068 52.68 -14.90 26.58
CA ILE A 1068 52.55 -14.37 27.94
C ILE A 1068 53.82 -14.71 28.70
N VAL A 1069 54.50 -13.69 29.20
CA VAL A 1069 55.76 -13.77 29.95
C VAL A 1069 55.50 -13.37 31.39
N GLN A 1070 55.80 -14.26 32.31
CA GLN A 1070 55.82 -13.93 33.72
C GLN A 1070 57.15 -13.25 34.06
N ILE A 1071 57.10 -12.01 34.52
CA ILE A 1071 58.23 -11.37 35.18
C ILE A 1071 58.39 -12.00 36.56
N LYS A 1072 59.57 -12.58 36.81
CA LYS A 1072 59.91 -13.19 38.10
C LYS A 1072 60.14 -12.11 39.16
N GLU A 1073 60.18 -12.50 40.43
CA GLU A 1073 60.51 -11.58 41.54
C GLU A 1073 61.87 -10.87 41.35
N SER A 1074 62.79 -11.44 40.57
CA SER A 1074 64.05 -10.80 40.18
C SER A 1074 63.88 -9.61 39.21
N GLY A 1075 62.66 -9.26 38.80
CA GLY A 1075 62.35 -8.19 37.84
C GLY A 1075 62.62 -8.54 36.38
N ILE A 1076 62.94 -9.79 36.07
CA ILE A 1076 63.31 -10.25 34.73
C ILE A 1076 62.30 -11.28 34.22
N GLY A 1077 61.82 -11.05 32.99
CA GLY A 1077 61.02 -12.00 32.22
C GLY A 1077 61.75 -12.39 30.93
N ARG A 1078 61.68 -13.65 30.53
CA ARG A 1078 62.30 -14.13 29.27
C ARG A 1078 61.33 -15.01 28.50
N THR A 1079 61.36 -14.86 27.19
CA THR A 1079 60.64 -15.71 26.24
C THR A 1079 61.42 -15.83 24.93
N SER A 1080 61.10 -16.83 24.13
CA SER A 1080 61.63 -16.99 22.78
C SER A 1080 60.51 -17.16 21.76
N PHE A 1081 60.69 -16.60 20.58
CA PHE A 1081 59.77 -16.73 19.44
C PHE A 1081 60.48 -17.43 18.30
N GLY A 1082 59.87 -18.48 17.74
CA GLY A 1082 60.36 -19.08 16.50
C GLY A 1082 60.09 -18.13 15.34
N ILE A 1083 61.14 -17.69 14.65
CA ILE A 1083 61.05 -16.86 13.45
C ILE A 1083 61.89 -17.47 12.32
N ILE A 1084 61.51 -17.17 11.08
CA ILE A 1084 62.16 -17.68 9.87
C ILE A 1084 62.52 -16.50 8.97
N PRO A 1085 63.81 -16.22 8.70
CA PRO A 1085 64.22 -15.17 7.77
C PRO A 1085 63.93 -15.56 6.32
N LYS A 1086 63.34 -14.64 5.55
CA LYS A 1086 62.92 -14.87 4.15
C LYS A 1086 63.95 -14.46 3.10
N GLN A 1087 64.92 -13.63 3.47
CA GLN A 1087 65.93 -13.12 2.54
C GLN A 1087 67.33 -13.17 3.16
N VAL A 1088 68.36 -13.20 2.30
CA VAL A 1088 69.76 -13.17 2.71
C VAL A 1088 70.22 -11.70 2.76
N GLY A 1089 70.76 -11.24 3.89
CA GLY A 1089 71.28 -9.88 4.05
C GLY A 1089 71.13 -9.34 5.47
N PHE A 1090 71.34 -8.03 5.63
CA PHE A 1090 71.02 -7.32 6.87
C PHE A 1090 69.52 -7.01 6.87
N LEU A 1091 68.76 -7.78 7.63
CA LEU A 1091 67.32 -7.59 7.75
C LEU A 1091 67.00 -6.60 8.88
N PRO A 1092 65.95 -5.78 8.73
CA PRO A 1092 65.47 -4.96 9.83
C PRO A 1092 64.99 -5.86 10.98
N TYR A 1093 65.21 -5.41 12.20
CA TYR A 1093 64.76 -6.12 13.39
C TYR A 1093 63.21 -6.16 13.44
N PRO A 1094 62.58 -7.29 13.81
CA PRO A 1094 61.13 -7.32 14.01
C PRO A 1094 60.66 -6.30 15.06
N SER A 1095 59.49 -5.72 14.85
CA SER A 1095 58.89 -4.79 15.81
C SER A 1095 58.40 -5.55 17.04
N ILE A 1096 58.79 -5.08 18.23
CA ILE A 1096 58.46 -5.73 19.51
C ILE A 1096 57.56 -4.80 20.31
N TYR A 1097 56.38 -5.29 20.68
CA TYR A 1097 55.42 -4.59 21.51
C TYR A 1097 55.21 -5.31 22.83
N ILE A 1098 54.97 -4.53 23.88
CA ILE A 1098 54.85 -4.99 25.25
C ILE A 1098 53.54 -4.48 25.82
N HIS A 1099 52.69 -5.40 26.26
CA HIS A 1099 51.38 -5.08 26.83
C HIS A 1099 51.25 -5.67 28.23
N LYS A 1100 50.79 -4.86 29.19
CA LYS A 1100 50.58 -5.27 30.58
C LYS A 1100 49.17 -5.85 30.75
N CYS A 1101 49.03 -7.02 31.38
CA CYS A 1101 47.73 -7.62 31.69
C CYS A 1101 47.12 -7.00 32.95
N ASN A 1102 46.00 -6.27 32.84
CA ASN A 1102 45.20 -5.83 33.98
C ASN A 1102 44.02 -6.80 34.16
N ALA A 1103 44.05 -7.69 35.15
CA ALA A 1103 42.89 -8.53 35.48
C ALA A 1103 41.86 -7.70 36.28
N THR A 1104 40.65 -7.52 35.75
CA THR A 1104 39.55 -6.83 36.43
C THR A 1104 38.59 -7.83 37.08
N ASP A 1105 38.30 -7.58 38.35
CA ASP A 1105 37.48 -8.36 39.29
C ASP A 1105 36.06 -8.67 38.76
N HIS A 1106 35.70 -9.96 38.77
CA HIS A 1106 34.30 -10.39 38.89
C HIS A 1106 34.18 -11.19 40.19
N ASN A 1107 33.67 -10.53 41.23
CA ASN A 1107 32.99 -11.12 42.39
C ASN A 1107 31.73 -10.29 42.64
#